data_AF-A0A8B9VS44-F1
#
_entry.id   AF-A0A8B9VS44-F1
#
_cell.length_a   1.000
_cell.length_b   1.000
_cell.length_c   1.000
_cell.angle_alpha   90.00
_cell.angle_beta   90.00
_cell.angle_gamma   90.00
#
_symmetry.space_group_name_H-M   'P 1'
#
loop_
_entity.id
_entity.type
_entity.pdbx_description
1 polymer ?
#
loop_
_entity_poly.entity_id
_entity_poly.type
_entity_poly.pdbx_seq_one_letter_code
_entity_poly.pdbx_strand_id
1 'polypeptide(L)'
;MDGDGGPGPEPVTAAGPSPAPELPPEADPDVEPLPRGGFRCRLCQVAAANRPSLAEHLRGKKHQRLQSLRAERRAQEQRSLFVSGFARGTAAEELAAYFGAFGEVVAVVMDKEKGAYAIVELREAASRERALAQPQHALAGRSLRVRPREQKDFARPSPGRGAHREPLGAGQLERALCQANDVDAQMEQLVGLLELSEGERRLRHLLVALFQEVFSEFFPGCSVLPFGSSVNGFDAHGCDLDLLLDLEPTKSLQSSARGSPGAEESILSDIDLASASPPELLELVAAVLRRCVPGVRRVHAVPTARRPVVKFSHKQSGLAGDISVDNRLALHNTRFLRLCGEADERVRPLGYAVRLWAKQQGLAGNPAGGGPLLTNYALTLLVLFFLQTRSPPVLPAVAQLRELAGDEDRVVVAGWDCSFPRDAALLEPSANSESPSSLLAEFFRVFGDFDFSGQVLSLREGRALPLPEAGELFKQGSLNLQDPFELSHNVAANVTEKTAARLGHCCRAAAKYCRSLQYRCKSTKGRGWGLARLFQPGAVEPGAGAASFLISIPVPAPWCPEEPGGGFKEICAGIAFVLRDVLRCSCTPGKPPKQLGAPRAGQSLPQDPVGGKEPPGDTAGVEEEPLQPPTASKRPQPDGTDGAATPRAKRPRVNGPEQEEEEDEEEEEVVASWSCTVWHHVWTGRRRLRRQLLHGASPEEPEEGGDSLELEQKVSEAIVQHEGADRPPEPLLRFEASARLAGGGRREPRVLLRLTPSPAPGPLFRDFFHFLQAFLPPALRRRLGWGPGAAPQS
;
A
#
# COMPACT_ATOMS: atom_id res chain seq x y z
N MET A 1 18.31 69.65 63.81
CA MET A 1 18.87 70.96 63.43
C MET A 1 19.45 70.83 62.05
N ASP A 2 19.53 71.96 61.38
CA ASP A 2 19.94 72.19 60.01
C ASP A 2 21.45 71.89 59.81
N GLY A 3 21.96 71.69 58.59
CA GLY A 3 21.28 71.79 57.30
C GLY A 3 22.19 71.46 56.11
N ASP A 4 21.87 72.10 54.98
CA ASP A 4 22.45 71.97 53.63
C ASP A 4 23.98 72.09 53.51
N GLY A 5 24.55 71.58 52.41
CA GLY A 5 26.00 71.62 52.14
C GLY A 5 26.50 70.66 51.04
N GLY A 6 25.92 70.68 49.83
CA GLY A 6 26.37 69.85 48.71
C GLY A 6 27.74 70.24 48.13
N PRO A 7 28.71 69.30 47.96
CA PRO A 7 30.01 69.57 47.35
C PRO A 7 30.07 69.37 45.82
N GLY A 8 31.05 69.99 45.19
CA GLY A 8 31.35 69.89 43.75
C GLY A 8 32.07 68.60 43.30
N PRO A 9 32.47 68.52 42.02
CA PRO A 9 32.67 67.25 41.30
C PRO A 9 34.14 66.74 41.25
N GLU A 10 34.32 65.68 40.44
CA GLU A 10 35.56 64.98 40.04
C GLU A 10 36.00 63.81 40.97
N PRO A 11 36.73 62.78 40.46
CA PRO A 11 37.26 62.60 39.10
C PRO A 11 36.64 61.42 38.30
N VAL A 12 36.91 61.38 37.00
CA VAL A 12 36.44 60.32 36.08
C VAL A 12 37.30 59.07 36.16
N THR A 13 36.71 57.93 36.56
CA THR A 13 37.33 56.60 36.43
C THR A 13 36.96 55.93 35.10
N ALA A 14 37.95 55.43 34.36
CA ALA A 14 37.76 54.90 33.01
C ALA A 14 36.84 53.66 32.97
N ALA A 15 35.81 53.70 32.12
CA ALA A 15 35.06 52.52 31.71
C ALA A 15 35.81 51.73 30.63
N GLY A 16 35.65 50.40 30.62
CA GLY A 16 36.26 49.52 29.62
C GLY A 16 35.67 49.70 28.21
N PRO A 17 36.27 49.06 27.18
CA PRO A 17 35.84 49.23 25.80
C PRO A 17 34.41 48.75 25.58
N SER A 18 33.55 49.64 25.09
CA SER A 18 32.18 49.33 24.70
C SER A 18 32.15 48.21 23.65
N PRO A 19 31.17 47.28 23.71
CA PRO A 19 30.99 46.29 22.66
C PRO A 19 30.68 46.97 21.31
N ALA A 20 31.16 46.37 20.22
CA ALA A 20 30.83 46.80 18.86
C ALA A 20 29.31 46.78 18.63
N PRO A 21 28.76 47.67 17.78
CA PRO A 21 27.32 47.75 17.55
C PRO A 21 26.75 46.41 17.05
N GLU A 22 25.76 45.86 17.76
CA GLU A 22 25.06 44.65 17.33
C GLU A 22 24.42 44.88 15.96
N LEU A 23 24.84 44.10 14.96
CA LEU A 23 24.17 44.07 13.65
C LEU A 23 22.68 43.71 13.84
N PRO A 24 21.77 44.32 13.08
CA PRO A 24 20.35 44.02 13.21
C PRO A 24 20.11 42.52 12.91
N PRO A 25 19.23 41.83 13.67
CA PRO A 25 19.04 40.37 13.56
C PRO A 25 18.44 39.91 12.22
N GLU A 26 18.09 40.84 11.35
CA GLU A 26 17.64 40.61 9.97
C GLU A 26 18.81 40.44 8.98
N ALA A 27 20.04 40.78 9.39
CA ALA A 27 21.27 40.64 8.60
C ALA A 27 21.97 39.28 8.80
N ASP A 28 21.43 38.39 9.63
CA ASP A 28 21.95 37.02 9.79
C ASP A 28 21.59 36.17 8.54
N PRO A 29 22.56 35.51 7.87
CA PRO A 29 22.32 34.78 6.62
C PRO A 29 21.41 33.54 6.79
N ASP A 30 21.23 33.06 8.02
CA ASP A 30 20.29 31.99 8.38
C ASP A 30 18.90 32.52 8.73
N VAL A 31 18.59 33.81 8.52
CA VAL A 31 17.24 34.38 8.68
C VAL A 31 16.57 34.62 7.33
N GLU A 32 15.29 34.27 7.26
CA GLU A 32 14.42 34.41 6.09
C GLU A 32 13.16 35.19 6.48
N PRO A 33 12.85 36.35 5.86
CA PRO A 33 11.62 37.08 6.13
C PRO A 33 10.40 36.31 5.61
N LEU A 34 9.32 36.31 6.38
CA LEU A 34 8.03 35.70 6.02
C LEU A 34 6.95 36.78 5.79
N PRO A 35 5.89 36.47 5.03
CA PRO A 35 4.72 37.33 4.91
C PRO A 35 4.16 37.75 6.28
N ARG A 36 3.58 38.95 6.35
CA ARG A 36 3.03 39.58 7.56
C ARG A 36 4.05 39.90 8.68
N GLY A 37 5.34 40.02 8.35
CA GLY A 37 6.36 40.51 9.28
C GLY A 37 6.92 39.47 10.26
N GLY A 38 6.67 38.18 9.99
CA GLY A 38 7.34 37.08 10.66
C GLY A 38 8.72 36.78 10.06
N PHE A 39 9.47 35.89 10.71
CA PHE A 39 10.81 35.48 10.30
C PHE A 39 10.96 33.96 10.48
N ARG A 40 11.80 33.32 9.67
CA ARG A 40 12.18 31.90 9.79
C ARG A 40 13.69 31.79 9.94
N CYS A 41 14.16 31.19 11.02
CA CYS A 41 15.56 30.78 11.12
C CYS A 41 15.77 29.46 10.35
N ARG A 42 16.51 29.51 9.25
CA ARG A 42 16.89 28.36 8.39
C ARG A 42 17.69 27.30 9.14
N LEU A 43 18.60 27.72 10.03
CA LEU A 43 19.44 26.85 10.85
C LEU A 43 18.64 26.03 11.88
N CYS A 44 17.61 26.62 12.47
CA CYS A 44 16.80 25.99 13.51
C CYS A 44 15.46 25.41 13.02
N GLN A 45 14.98 25.88 11.86
CA GLN A 45 13.62 25.71 11.33
C GLN A 45 12.55 26.15 12.36
N VAL A 46 12.77 27.33 12.95
CA VAL A 46 11.84 27.99 13.88
C VAL A 46 11.30 29.25 13.22
N ALA A 47 9.99 29.44 13.25
CA ALA A 47 9.34 30.69 12.89
C ALA A 47 9.20 31.59 14.13
N ALA A 48 9.58 32.86 14.01
CA ALA A 48 9.36 33.91 14.99
C ALA A 48 8.31 34.90 14.43
N ALA A 49 7.34 35.28 15.26
CA ALA A 49 6.23 36.12 14.82
C ALA A 49 6.59 37.62 14.66
N ASN A 50 7.73 38.04 15.19
CA ASN A 50 8.19 39.43 15.20
C ASN A 50 9.71 39.53 15.49
N ARG A 51 10.27 40.73 15.36
CA ARG A 51 11.71 41.04 15.59
C ARG A 51 12.19 40.70 17.02
N PRO A 52 11.50 41.09 18.12
CA PRO A 52 11.87 40.64 19.47
C PRO A 52 12.00 39.12 19.63
N SER A 53 11.01 38.35 19.19
CA SER A 53 11.03 36.88 19.26
C SER A 53 12.13 36.26 18.38
N LEU A 54 12.51 36.92 17.28
CA LEU A 54 13.68 36.51 16.50
C LEU A 54 14.98 36.74 17.29
N ALA A 55 15.17 37.93 17.87
CA ALA A 55 16.38 38.25 18.63
C ALA A 55 16.54 37.36 19.89
N GLU A 56 15.43 37.00 20.54
CA GLU A 56 15.42 36.00 21.61
C GLU A 56 15.76 34.59 21.09
N HIS A 57 15.22 34.20 19.93
CA HIS A 57 15.53 32.91 19.31
C HIS A 57 17.03 32.76 18.96
N LEU A 58 17.63 33.77 18.33
CA LEU A 58 19.05 33.77 17.93
C LEU A 58 19.98 33.72 19.15
N ARG A 59 19.67 34.47 20.22
CA ARG A 59 20.39 34.42 21.51
C ARG A 59 20.08 33.15 22.33
N GLY A 60 19.14 32.31 21.89
CA GLY A 60 18.78 31.07 22.57
C GLY A 60 19.91 30.04 22.50
N LYS A 61 20.26 29.43 23.64
CA LYS A 61 21.32 28.40 23.78
C LYS A 61 21.25 27.26 22.75
N LYS A 62 20.04 26.94 22.25
CA LYS A 62 19.79 25.95 21.20
C LYS A 62 20.23 26.40 19.81
N HIS A 63 20.04 27.69 19.47
CA HIS A 63 20.49 28.28 18.21
C HIS A 63 22.02 28.38 18.22
N GLN A 64 22.58 29.02 19.25
CA GLN A 64 24.02 29.17 19.44
C GLN A 64 24.78 27.84 19.33
N ARG A 65 24.27 26.77 19.97
CA ARG A 65 24.87 25.42 19.86
C ARG A 65 24.85 24.86 18.43
N LEU A 66 23.77 25.09 17.65
CA LEU A 66 23.71 24.65 16.24
C LEU A 66 24.66 25.49 15.36
N GLN A 67 24.79 26.78 15.65
CA GLN A 67 25.70 27.69 14.94
C GLN A 67 27.17 27.29 15.19
N SER A 68 27.53 27.00 16.45
CA SER A 68 28.85 26.46 16.81
C SER A 68 29.15 25.13 16.10
N LEU A 69 28.21 24.17 16.13
CA LEU A 69 28.36 22.87 15.44
C LEU A 69 28.48 23.02 13.90
N ARG A 70 27.86 24.05 13.31
CA ARG A 70 27.99 24.37 11.88
C ARG A 70 29.36 24.96 11.56
N ALA A 71 29.84 25.89 12.37
CA ALA A 71 31.18 26.46 12.24
C ALA A 71 32.27 25.39 12.42
N GLU A 72 32.13 24.54 13.45
CA GLU A 72 33.03 23.42 13.73
C GLU A 72 33.10 22.44 12.56
N ARG A 73 31.95 22.02 11.99
CA ARG A 73 31.93 21.14 10.80
C ARG A 73 32.52 21.79 9.55
N ARG A 74 32.22 23.07 9.28
CA ARG A 74 32.82 23.79 8.14
C ARG A 74 34.34 23.90 8.28
N ALA A 75 34.83 24.21 9.48
CA ALA A 75 36.26 24.21 9.78
C ALA A 75 36.88 22.80 9.69
N GLN A 76 36.15 21.75 10.05
CA GLN A 76 36.56 20.35 9.88
C GLN A 76 36.67 19.98 8.40
N GLU A 77 35.70 20.36 7.58
CA GLU A 77 35.67 20.12 6.13
C GLU A 77 36.82 20.84 5.43
N GLN A 78 37.05 22.12 5.78
CA GLN A 78 38.15 22.94 5.26
C GLN A 78 39.57 22.43 5.62
N ARG A 79 39.70 21.51 6.58
CA ARG A 79 40.98 20.86 6.97
C ARG A 79 41.01 19.33 6.78
N SER A 80 39.99 18.76 6.13
CA SER A 80 39.90 17.30 5.86
C SER A 80 40.25 16.93 4.41
N LEU A 81 41.00 15.85 4.26
CA LEU A 81 41.19 15.13 3.00
C LEU A 81 40.29 13.90 2.94
N PHE A 82 39.81 13.55 1.75
CA PHE A 82 39.33 12.20 1.44
C PHE A 82 40.44 11.44 0.72
N VAL A 83 40.73 10.22 1.15
CA VAL A 83 41.82 9.38 0.62
C VAL A 83 41.27 8.00 0.26
N SER A 84 41.61 7.47 -0.91
CA SER A 84 41.35 6.07 -1.30
C SER A 84 42.51 5.49 -2.12
N GLY A 85 42.44 4.20 -2.47
CA GLY A 85 43.47 3.51 -3.28
C GLY A 85 44.54 2.74 -2.49
N PHE A 86 44.62 2.97 -1.16
CA PHE A 86 45.48 2.19 -0.27
C PHE A 86 45.10 0.70 -0.21
N ALA A 87 45.98 -0.14 0.34
CA ALA A 87 45.76 -1.58 0.42
C ALA A 87 44.67 -1.94 1.45
N ARG A 88 43.87 -2.98 1.18
CA ARG A 88 42.94 -3.51 2.19
C ARG A 88 43.75 -4.08 3.35
N GLY A 89 43.57 -3.53 4.55
CA GLY A 89 44.36 -3.85 5.74
C GLY A 89 45.37 -2.79 6.15
N THR A 90 45.57 -1.72 5.35
CA THR A 90 46.34 -0.53 5.75
C THR A 90 45.77 0.04 7.04
N ALA A 91 46.62 0.21 8.06
CA ALA A 91 46.23 0.75 9.36
C ALA A 91 45.93 2.26 9.30
N ALA A 92 45.19 2.79 10.27
CA ALA A 92 44.91 4.23 10.35
C ALA A 92 46.20 5.02 10.62
N GLU A 93 47.11 4.39 11.35
CA GLU A 93 48.43 4.85 11.78
C GLU A 93 49.40 5.00 10.60
N GLU A 94 49.34 4.12 9.59
CA GLU A 94 50.14 4.23 8.36
C GLU A 94 49.74 5.47 7.55
N LEU A 95 48.43 5.73 7.44
CA LEU A 95 47.90 6.92 6.79
C LEU A 95 48.20 8.18 7.62
N ALA A 96 48.11 8.12 8.95
CA ALA A 96 48.49 9.23 9.82
C ALA A 96 49.97 9.59 9.67
N ALA A 97 50.86 8.60 9.62
CA ALA A 97 52.29 8.79 9.40
C ALA A 97 52.59 9.38 8.01
N TYR A 98 51.93 8.88 6.95
CA TYR A 98 52.10 9.39 5.59
C TYR A 98 51.62 10.85 5.45
N PHE A 99 50.42 11.17 5.93
CA PHE A 99 49.89 12.53 5.84
C PHE A 99 50.51 13.50 6.85
N GLY A 100 51.17 12.99 7.90
CA GLY A 100 51.99 13.75 8.84
C GLY A 100 53.11 14.56 8.16
N ALA A 101 53.59 14.13 7.00
CA ALA A 101 54.57 14.87 6.19
C ALA A 101 54.03 16.22 5.65
N PHE A 102 52.71 16.40 5.57
CA PHE A 102 52.07 17.62 5.07
C PHE A 102 51.61 18.55 6.21
N GLY A 103 51.44 18.00 7.42
CA GLY A 103 51.11 18.72 8.65
C GLY A 103 50.57 17.79 9.75
N GLU A 104 50.36 18.32 10.96
CA GLU A 104 49.81 17.56 12.09
C GLU A 104 48.45 16.93 11.74
N VAL A 105 48.36 15.60 11.81
CA VAL A 105 47.11 14.83 11.62
C VAL A 105 46.38 14.74 12.97
N VAL A 106 45.18 15.31 13.03
CA VAL A 106 44.32 15.32 14.22
C VAL A 106 43.51 14.03 14.35
N ALA A 107 43.05 13.47 13.23
CA ALA A 107 42.33 12.20 13.22
C ALA A 107 42.41 11.51 11.84
N VAL A 108 42.43 10.17 11.84
CA VAL A 108 42.18 9.36 10.64
C VAL A 108 40.94 8.51 10.87
N VAL A 109 39.89 8.77 10.09
CA VAL A 109 38.61 8.05 10.17
C VAL A 109 38.50 7.08 9.00
N MET A 110 38.77 5.81 9.27
CA MET A 110 38.67 4.72 8.30
C MET A 110 37.22 4.30 8.04
N ASP A 111 36.91 3.86 6.82
CA ASP A 111 35.63 3.23 6.49
C ASP A 111 35.40 1.93 7.29
N LYS A 112 34.39 1.94 8.16
CA LYS A 112 34.14 0.90 9.17
C LYS A 112 33.65 -0.45 8.62
N GLU A 113 33.21 -0.53 7.36
CA GLU A 113 32.68 -1.77 6.79
C GLU A 113 33.59 -2.43 5.74
N LYS A 114 34.47 -1.69 5.05
CA LYS A 114 35.30 -2.24 3.97
C LYS A 114 36.75 -1.70 3.91
N GLY A 115 37.10 -0.66 4.67
CA GLY A 115 38.44 -0.06 4.60
C GLY A 115 38.82 0.43 3.20
N ALA A 116 37.85 0.91 2.42
CA ALA A 116 38.04 1.30 1.01
C ALA A 116 38.45 2.76 0.81
N TYR A 117 38.22 3.60 1.83
CA TYR A 117 38.60 5.01 1.88
C TYR A 117 38.80 5.43 3.35
N ALA A 118 39.46 6.57 3.53
CA ALA A 118 39.72 7.21 4.81
C ALA A 118 39.44 8.71 4.70
N ILE A 119 39.07 9.33 5.82
CA ILE A 119 39.04 10.79 5.98
C ILE A 119 40.20 11.15 6.90
N VAL A 120 41.14 11.96 6.41
CA VAL A 120 42.29 12.43 7.18
C VAL A 120 42.02 13.89 7.56
N GLU A 121 41.84 14.16 8.85
CA GLU A 121 41.69 15.49 9.39
C GLU A 121 43.06 16.04 9.81
N LEU A 122 43.47 17.16 9.21
CA LEU A 122 44.69 17.88 9.55
C LEU A 122 44.39 19.05 10.50
N ARG A 123 45.40 19.50 11.25
CA ARG A 123 45.26 20.62 12.20
C ARG A 123 44.90 21.94 11.50
N GLU A 124 45.43 22.14 10.30
CA GLU A 124 45.36 23.40 9.55
C GLU A 124 44.83 23.18 8.13
N ALA A 125 44.03 24.13 7.62
CA ALA A 125 43.65 24.15 6.20
C ALA A 125 44.87 24.26 5.26
N ALA A 126 45.91 24.99 5.66
CA ALA A 126 47.16 25.10 4.88
C ALA A 126 47.85 23.73 4.69
N SER A 127 47.75 22.83 5.66
CA SER A 127 48.28 21.46 5.56
C SER A 127 47.49 20.64 4.53
N ARG A 128 46.17 20.82 4.47
CA ARG A 128 45.29 20.18 3.47
C ARG A 128 45.61 20.65 2.06
N GLU A 129 45.79 21.96 1.85
CA GLU A 129 46.13 22.48 0.51
C GLU A 129 47.54 22.05 0.07
N ARG A 130 48.52 21.95 0.99
CA ARG A 130 49.84 21.36 0.68
C ARG A 130 49.74 19.91 0.21
N ALA A 131 48.86 19.11 0.81
CA ALA A 131 48.62 17.74 0.35
C ALA A 131 47.95 17.72 -1.03
N LEU A 132 46.89 18.52 -1.24
CA LEU A 132 46.18 18.59 -2.53
C LEU A 132 47.03 19.14 -3.69
N ALA A 133 48.08 19.92 -3.39
CA ALA A 133 49.03 20.42 -4.39
C ALA A 133 50.05 19.37 -4.88
N GLN A 134 50.16 18.21 -4.23
CA GLN A 134 51.08 17.16 -4.66
C GLN A 134 50.44 16.31 -5.79
N PRO A 135 51.04 16.23 -7.00
CA PRO A 135 50.39 15.62 -8.16
C PRO A 135 50.28 14.09 -8.10
N GLN A 136 51.08 13.43 -7.26
CA GLN A 136 51.04 11.97 -7.07
C GLN A 136 51.31 11.61 -5.61
N HIS A 137 50.43 10.82 -5.00
CA HIS A 137 50.63 10.24 -3.69
C HIS A 137 50.83 8.72 -3.83
N ALA A 138 51.73 8.14 -3.04
CA ALA A 138 51.95 6.70 -3.03
C ALA A 138 52.27 6.19 -1.62
N LEU A 139 51.66 5.07 -1.24
CA LEU A 139 51.88 4.38 0.04
C LEU A 139 51.96 2.87 -0.22
N ALA A 140 52.97 2.20 0.35
CA ALA A 140 53.23 0.76 0.15
C ALA A 140 53.21 0.31 -1.34
N GLY A 141 53.76 1.14 -2.23
CA GLY A 141 53.81 0.86 -3.68
C GLY A 141 52.49 1.04 -4.43
N ARG A 142 51.44 1.58 -3.81
CA ARG A 142 50.15 1.89 -4.44
C ARG A 142 49.92 3.39 -4.52
N SER A 143 49.40 3.85 -5.66
CA SER A 143 48.95 5.24 -5.83
C SER A 143 47.71 5.52 -4.97
N LEU A 144 47.72 6.64 -4.24
CA LEU A 144 46.59 7.11 -3.43
C LEU A 144 45.83 8.20 -4.17
N ARG A 145 44.51 8.05 -4.29
CA ARG A 145 43.61 9.11 -4.78
C ARG A 145 43.23 10.01 -3.60
N VAL A 146 43.86 11.17 -3.53
CA VAL A 146 43.59 12.21 -2.52
C VAL A 146 42.71 13.29 -3.17
N ARG A 147 41.60 13.66 -2.54
CA ARG A 147 40.68 14.70 -3.01
C ARG A 147 40.18 15.56 -1.84
N PRO A 148 39.74 16.81 -2.06
CA PRO A 148 39.09 17.59 -1.01
C PRO A 148 37.86 16.86 -0.48
N ARG A 149 37.59 16.95 0.83
CA ARG A 149 36.34 16.44 1.41
C ARG A 149 35.16 17.20 0.80
N GLU A 150 34.19 16.45 0.28
CA GLU A 150 32.91 16.98 -0.21
C GLU A 150 32.27 17.90 0.84
N GLN A 151 32.01 19.16 0.46
CA GLN A 151 31.23 20.07 1.29
C GLN A 151 29.79 19.56 1.36
N LYS A 152 29.23 19.42 2.57
CA LYS A 152 27.85 19.00 2.76
C LYS A 152 27.13 20.05 3.58
N ASP A 153 25.99 20.52 3.08
CA ASP A 153 25.18 21.49 3.80
C ASP A 153 24.84 20.97 5.20
N PHE A 154 24.76 21.91 6.15
CA PHE A 154 24.55 21.61 7.56
C PHE A 154 23.10 21.20 7.82
N ALA A 155 22.75 19.99 7.37
CA ALA A 155 21.55 19.29 7.80
C ALA A 155 21.69 19.00 9.30
N ARG A 156 20.90 19.71 10.11
CA ARG A 156 20.75 19.47 11.55
C ARG A 156 20.48 17.98 11.78
N PRO A 157 21.24 17.30 12.67
CA PRO A 157 20.88 15.96 13.11
C PRO A 157 19.51 16.00 13.80
N SER A 158 18.49 15.41 13.17
CA SER A 158 17.13 15.37 13.70
C SER A 158 17.10 14.56 15.00
N PRO A 159 16.73 15.15 16.15
CA PRO A 159 16.60 14.42 17.40
C PRO A 159 15.31 13.62 17.39
N GLY A 160 15.35 12.45 16.75
CA GLY A 160 14.21 11.54 16.64
C GLY A 160 14.19 10.80 15.31
N ARG A 161 14.57 9.52 15.35
CA ARG A 161 14.32 8.43 14.39
C ARG A 161 14.69 8.69 12.92
N GLY A 162 15.46 7.77 12.34
CA GLY A 162 15.46 7.56 10.89
C GLY A 162 14.07 7.07 10.48
N ALA A 163 13.19 8.01 10.13
CA ALA A 163 11.81 7.73 9.82
C ALA A 163 11.69 7.08 8.44
N HIS A 164 11.80 5.74 8.42
CA HIS A 164 10.68 5.02 7.85
C HIS A 164 9.40 5.60 8.49
N ARG A 165 8.66 6.41 7.73
CA ARG A 165 7.20 6.38 7.88
C ARG A 165 6.84 4.93 7.57
N GLU A 166 6.50 4.15 8.59
CA GLU A 166 5.73 2.93 8.34
C GLU A 166 4.50 3.35 7.53
N PRO A 167 4.09 2.59 6.50
CA PRO A 167 2.88 2.90 5.75
C PRO A 167 1.73 3.11 6.73
N LEU A 168 1.03 4.25 6.62
CA LEU A 168 0.00 4.68 7.58
C LEU A 168 -0.88 3.49 7.96
N GLY A 169 -0.72 3.00 9.20
CA GLY A 169 -1.41 1.80 9.64
C GLY A 169 -2.91 1.95 9.43
N ALA A 170 -3.63 0.89 9.08
CA ALA A 170 -5.01 0.99 8.57
C ALA A 170 -5.93 1.86 9.45
N GLY A 171 -5.85 1.69 10.79
CA GLY A 171 -6.59 2.51 11.76
C GLY A 171 -6.08 3.94 11.99
N GLN A 172 -4.93 4.35 11.44
CA GLN A 172 -4.53 5.75 11.32
C GLN A 172 -5.14 6.38 10.06
N LEU A 173 -5.06 5.68 8.92
CA LEU A 173 -5.65 6.14 7.66
C LEU A 173 -7.18 6.28 7.76
N GLU A 174 -7.87 5.30 8.33
CA GLU A 174 -9.31 5.38 8.61
C GLU A 174 -9.66 6.59 9.49
N ARG A 175 -8.90 6.84 10.58
CA ARG A 175 -9.11 8.01 11.44
C ARG A 175 -8.87 9.34 10.74
N ALA A 176 -7.93 9.40 9.80
CA ALA A 176 -7.67 10.61 9.03
C ALA A 176 -8.81 10.88 8.04
N LEU A 177 -9.20 9.89 7.22
CA LEU A 177 -10.29 10.01 6.24
C LEU A 177 -11.64 10.29 6.91
N CYS A 178 -11.89 9.78 8.12
CA CYS A 178 -13.13 10.09 8.85
C CYS A 178 -13.25 11.57 9.30
N GLN A 179 -12.18 12.37 9.24
CA GLN A 179 -12.19 13.79 9.61
C GLN A 179 -12.71 14.71 8.49
N ALA A 180 -12.51 14.36 7.22
CA ALA A 180 -13.03 15.06 6.04
C ALA A 180 -14.57 15.26 6.08
N ASN A 181 -15.11 16.17 5.27
CA ASN A 181 -16.54 16.54 5.33
C ASN A 181 -17.43 15.69 4.43
N ASP A 182 -16.93 15.36 3.25
CA ASP A 182 -17.55 14.62 2.16
C ASP A 182 -16.53 13.63 1.56
N VAL A 183 -16.92 12.89 0.52
CA VAL A 183 -16.05 11.85 -0.09
C VAL A 183 -15.01 12.46 -1.02
N ASP A 184 -15.27 13.62 -1.63
CA ASP A 184 -14.32 14.27 -2.54
C ASP A 184 -13.10 14.76 -1.73
N ALA A 185 -13.34 15.43 -0.60
CA ALA A 185 -12.31 15.78 0.39
C ALA A 185 -11.60 14.56 0.98
N GLN A 186 -12.25 13.39 1.09
CA GLN A 186 -11.56 12.15 1.46
C GLN A 186 -10.60 11.67 0.36
N MET A 187 -10.94 11.84 -0.92
CA MET A 187 -10.08 11.44 -2.04
C MET A 187 -8.89 12.40 -2.22
N GLU A 188 -9.08 13.70 -2.01
CA GLU A 188 -7.99 14.68 -1.93
C GLU A 188 -7.03 14.36 -0.76
N GLN A 189 -7.58 14.21 0.45
CA GLN A 189 -6.80 13.89 1.65
C GLN A 189 -6.05 12.56 1.49
N LEU A 190 -6.61 11.59 0.77
CA LEU A 190 -5.95 10.33 0.46
C LEU A 190 -4.67 10.51 -0.37
N VAL A 191 -4.67 11.42 -1.35
CA VAL A 191 -3.46 11.72 -2.15
C VAL A 191 -2.36 12.26 -1.25
N GLY A 192 -2.63 13.34 -0.49
CA GLY A 192 -1.65 13.97 0.41
C GLY A 192 -1.20 13.12 1.60
N LEU A 193 -1.94 12.05 1.94
CA LEU A 193 -1.54 11.05 2.95
C LEU A 193 -0.67 9.91 2.39
N LEU A 194 -0.67 9.69 1.07
CA LEU A 194 0.00 8.57 0.43
C LEU A 194 1.19 8.98 -0.45
N GLU A 195 1.14 10.16 -1.09
CA GLU A 195 2.18 10.63 -2.00
C GLU A 195 3.53 10.87 -1.29
N LEU A 196 4.62 10.81 -2.06
CA LEU A 196 5.97 11.05 -1.55
C LEU A 196 6.11 12.48 -1.03
N SER A 197 6.57 12.59 0.21
CA SER A 197 6.98 13.87 0.78
C SER A 197 8.15 14.45 -0.01
N GLU A 198 8.34 15.78 0.04
CA GLU A 198 9.53 16.42 -0.53
C GLU A 198 10.85 15.78 -0.05
N GLY A 199 10.89 15.27 1.19
CA GLY A 199 12.06 14.59 1.74
C GLY A 199 12.39 13.29 1.01
N GLU A 200 11.38 12.48 0.70
CA GLU A 200 11.54 11.27 -0.12
C GLU A 200 11.85 11.62 -1.57
N ARG A 201 11.21 12.66 -2.14
CA ARG A 201 11.52 13.14 -3.49
C ARG A 201 12.98 13.59 -3.58
N ARG A 202 13.47 14.43 -2.65
CA ARG A 202 14.89 14.84 -2.58
C ARG A 202 15.83 13.64 -2.40
N LEU A 203 15.47 12.67 -1.56
CA LEU A 203 16.26 11.44 -1.38
C LEU A 203 16.36 10.61 -2.66
N ARG A 204 15.29 10.50 -3.46
CA ARG A 204 15.32 9.82 -4.76
C ARG A 204 16.24 10.55 -5.75
N HIS A 205 16.15 11.89 -5.85
CA HIS A 205 17.04 12.67 -6.72
C HIS A 205 18.52 12.51 -6.34
N LEU A 206 18.86 12.49 -5.05
CA LEU A 206 20.23 12.25 -4.58
C LEU A 206 20.74 10.84 -4.95
N LEU A 207 19.87 9.82 -4.98
CA LEU A 207 20.25 8.48 -5.44
C LEU A 207 20.37 8.39 -6.95
N VAL A 208 19.50 9.06 -7.72
CA VAL A 208 19.64 9.17 -9.19
C VAL A 208 20.98 9.83 -9.53
N ALA A 209 21.35 10.91 -8.85
CA ALA A 209 22.63 11.59 -9.04
C ALA A 209 23.84 10.68 -8.67
N LEU A 210 23.78 9.96 -7.56
CA LEU A 210 24.82 8.99 -7.17
C LEU A 210 24.97 7.86 -8.20
N PHE A 211 23.86 7.35 -8.73
CA PHE A 211 23.89 6.28 -9.72
C PHE A 211 24.40 6.81 -11.06
N GLN A 212 24.04 8.05 -11.45
CA GLN A 212 24.60 8.75 -12.61
C GLN A 212 26.12 8.96 -12.48
N GLU A 213 26.61 9.45 -11.34
CA GLU A 213 28.05 9.65 -11.09
C GLU A 213 28.84 8.35 -11.29
N VAL A 214 28.39 7.27 -10.66
CA VAL A 214 29.07 5.96 -10.78
C VAL A 214 28.92 5.41 -12.20
N PHE A 215 27.73 5.42 -12.81
CA PHE A 215 27.58 4.88 -14.16
C PHE A 215 28.33 5.71 -15.22
N SER A 216 28.53 7.01 -15.03
CA SER A 216 29.38 7.83 -15.92
C SER A 216 30.86 7.43 -15.88
N GLU A 217 31.37 6.86 -14.77
CA GLU A 217 32.74 6.29 -14.70
C GLU A 217 32.87 5.00 -15.55
N PHE A 218 31.79 4.24 -15.71
CA PHE A 218 31.76 2.96 -16.45
C PHE A 218 31.09 3.03 -17.83
N PHE A 219 30.43 4.13 -18.18
CA PHE A 219 29.70 4.32 -19.43
C PHE A 219 29.68 5.82 -19.82
N PRO A 220 30.69 6.32 -20.54
CA PRO A 220 30.76 7.71 -20.99
C PRO A 220 29.51 8.15 -21.75
N GLY A 221 28.92 9.27 -21.36
CA GLY A 221 27.70 9.81 -21.97
C GLY A 221 26.39 9.09 -21.62
N CYS A 222 26.39 8.05 -20.77
CA CYS A 222 25.15 7.41 -20.35
C CYS A 222 24.24 8.34 -19.54
N SER A 223 22.93 8.06 -19.54
CA SER A 223 21.95 8.78 -18.72
C SER A 223 21.14 7.85 -17.80
N VAL A 224 21.04 8.21 -16.52
CA VAL A 224 20.24 7.50 -15.52
C VAL A 224 18.92 8.25 -15.30
N LEU A 225 17.85 7.75 -15.90
CA LEU A 225 16.56 8.41 -15.97
C LEU A 225 15.54 7.69 -15.07
N PRO A 226 15.02 8.31 -13.99
CA PRO A 226 13.98 7.70 -13.17
C PRO A 226 12.68 7.56 -13.98
N PHE A 227 12.01 6.42 -13.82
CA PHE A 227 10.72 6.16 -14.45
C PHE A 227 9.71 5.57 -13.45
N GLY A 228 8.54 5.17 -13.95
CA GLY A 228 7.58 4.39 -13.19
C GLY A 228 7.05 5.13 -11.98
N SER A 229 6.98 4.43 -10.85
CA SER A 229 6.25 4.90 -9.67
C SER A 229 6.90 6.10 -8.96
N SER A 230 8.15 6.46 -9.28
CA SER A 230 8.82 7.61 -8.65
C SER A 230 8.44 8.96 -9.26
N VAL A 231 7.85 8.99 -10.46
CA VAL A 231 7.78 10.20 -11.31
C VAL A 231 6.53 10.30 -12.19
N ASN A 232 5.60 9.35 -12.14
CA ASN A 232 4.38 9.30 -12.96
C ASN A 232 3.15 10.03 -12.36
N GLY A 233 3.32 10.81 -11.28
CA GLY A 233 2.21 11.50 -10.57
C GLY A 233 1.41 10.62 -9.60
N PHE A 234 1.51 9.29 -9.71
CA PHE A 234 0.86 8.30 -8.84
C PHE A 234 1.87 7.57 -7.94
N ASP A 235 2.84 8.32 -7.43
CA ASP A 235 3.84 7.86 -6.47
C ASP A 235 3.24 7.54 -5.09
N ALA A 236 3.97 6.82 -4.24
CA ALA A 236 3.51 6.47 -2.90
C ALA A 236 4.65 6.25 -1.90
N HIS A 237 4.40 6.52 -0.61
CA HIS A 237 5.31 6.19 0.48
C HIS A 237 5.86 4.76 0.38
N GLY A 238 7.18 4.65 0.25
CA GLY A 238 7.87 3.37 0.11
C GLY A 238 7.73 2.65 -1.24
N CYS A 239 7.27 3.32 -2.31
CA CYS A 239 7.29 2.73 -3.66
C CYS A 239 8.72 2.56 -4.21
N ASP A 240 8.88 1.68 -5.19
CA ASP A 240 10.19 1.36 -5.78
C ASP A 240 10.82 2.54 -6.54
N LEU A 241 12.14 2.50 -6.72
CA LEU A 241 12.93 3.47 -7.49
C LEU A 241 13.34 2.83 -8.82
N ASP A 242 12.43 2.89 -9.79
CA ASP A 242 12.62 2.35 -11.13
C ASP A 242 13.54 3.29 -11.94
N LEU A 243 14.65 2.77 -12.49
CA LEU A 243 15.67 3.54 -13.21
C LEU A 243 15.89 2.97 -14.61
N LEU A 244 15.91 3.84 -15.62
CA LEU A 244 16.42 3.49 -16.94
C LEU A 244 17.89 3.91 -17.03
N LEU A 245 18.75 2.99 -17.45
CA LEU A 245 20.11 3.30 -17.88
C LEU A 245 20.10 3.36 -19.42
N ASP A 246 20.30 4.57 -19.95
CA ASP A 246 20.35 4.85 -21.38
C ASP A 246 21.80 4.76 -21.85
N LEU A 247 22.12 3.73 -22.62
CA LEU A 247 23.48 3.47 -23.12
C LEU A 247 23.66 3.83 -24.60
N GLU A 248 22.59 4.25 -25.28
CA GLU A 248 22.61 4.64 -26.69
C GLU A 248 23.70 5.68 -27.02
N PRO A 249 23.92 6.77 -26.23
CA PRO A 249 25.03 7.69 -26.49
C PRO A 249 26.40 7.02 -26.38
N THR A 250 26.59 6.12 -25.40
CA THR A 250 27.83 5.38 -25.19
C THR A 250 28.13 4.44 -26.36
N LYS A 251 27.11 3.75 -26.90
CA LYS A 251 27.25 2.92 -28.11
C LYS A 251 27.64 3.76 -29.33
N SER A 252 26.99 4.92 -29.53
CA SER A 252 27.33 5.84 -30.62
C SER A 252 28.76 6.40 -30.51
N LEU A 253 29.25 6.63 -29.30
CA LEU A 253 30.65 7.02 -29.06
C LEU A 253 31.62 5.87 -29.36
N GLN A 254 31.34 4.64 -28.91
CA GLN A 254 32.18 3.46 -29.21
C GLN A 254 32.25 3.16 -30.71
N SER A 255 31.12 3.23 -31.43
CA SER A 255 31.12 3.02 -32.89
C SER A 255 31.89 4.10 -33.65
N SER A 256 31.83 5.36 -33.20
CA SER A 256 32.60 6.46 -33.80
C SER A 256 34.10 6.39 -33.48
N ALA A 257 34.47 5.89 -32.29
CA ALA A 257 35.86 5.86 -31.84
C ALA A 257 36.74 4.82 -32.56
N ARG A 258 36.14 3.83 -33.22
CA ARG A 258 36.81 2.71 -33.93
C ARG A 258 37.70 3.09 -35.13
N GLY A 259 38.01 4.37 -35.33
CA GLY A 259 38.87 4.88 -36.40
C GLY A 259 39.91 5.94 -35.99
N SER A 260 40.14 6.19 -34.69
CA SER A 260 41.07 7.25 -34.23
C SER A 260 42.21 6.70 -33.34
N PRO A 261 43.50 6.90 -33.69
CA PRO A 261 44.62 6.52 -32.84
C PRO A 261 44.72 7.47 -31.64
N GLY A 262 44.50 6.94 -30.43
CA GLY A 262 44.50 7.72 -29.18
C GLY A 262 43.41 7.35 -28.17
N ALA A 263 42.51 6.41 -28.50
CA ALA A 263 41.39 6.00 -27.62
C ALA A 263 41.77 5.02 -26.47
N GLU A 264 43.06 4.85 -26.17
CA GLU A 264 43.57 3.77 -25.30
C GLU A 264 43.49 4.05 -23.78
N GLU A 265 43.08 5.25 -23.35
CA GLU A 265 42.97 5.61 -21.92
C GLU A 265 41.60 5.31 -21.29
N SER A 266 40.71 4.58 -21.96
CA SER A 266 39.38 4.21 -21.45
C SER A 266 39.29 2.73 -21.10
N ILE A 267 38.75 2.41 -19.91
CA ILE A 267 38.58 1.04 -19.36
C ILE A 267 37.56 0.20 -20.18
N LEU A 268 37.02 0.76 -21.26
CA LEU A 268 35.94 0.20 -22.10
C LEU A 268 36.41 -0.13 -23.52
N SER A 269 37.71 -0.19 -23.77
CA SER A 269 38.31 -0.79 -24.96
C SER A 269 37.87 -2.25 -25.15
N ASP A 270 37.67 -2.96 -24.03
CA ASP A 270 37.60 -4.42 -23.99
C ASP A 270 36.16 -4.99 -24.07
N ILE A 271 35.13 -4.12 -23.98
CA ILE A 271 33.72 -4.53 -24.05
C ILE A 271 32.99 -3.70 -25.10
N ASP A 272 32.66 -4.34 -26.22
CA ASP A 272 31.83 -3.76 -27.28
C ASP A 272 30.35 -3.79 -26.89
N LEU A 273 29.83 -2.65 -26.41
CA LEU A 273 28.42 -2.53 -25.97
C LEU A 273 27.43 -2.57 -27.15
N ALA A 274 27.90 -2.56 -28.40
CA ALA A 274 27.06 -2.73 -29.58
C ALA A 274 26.93 -4.20 -30.02
N SER A 275 27.80 -5.10 -29.57
CA SER A 275 27.70 -6.55 -29.83
C SER A 275 27.46 -7.42 -28.59
N ALA A 276 27.64 -6.88 -27.38
CA ALA A 276 27.29 -7.55 -26.12
C ALA A 276 25.80 -7.95 -26.07
N SER A 277 25.51 -9.18 -25.64
CA SER A 277 24.13 -9.65 -25.52
C SER A 277 23.41 -9.02 -24.31
N PRO A 278 22.07 -8.89 -24.33
CA PRO A 278 21.33 -8.29 -23.22
C PRO A 278 21.59 -8.94 -21.84
N PRO A 279 21.73 -10.27 -21.70
CA PRO A 279 22.09 -10.88 -20.41
C PRO A 279 23.49 -10.49 -19.90
N GLU A 280 24.49 -10.39 -20.78
CA GLU A 280 25.85 -9.98 -20.43
C GLU A 280 25.88 -8.52 -19.98
N LEU A 281 25.18 -7.65 -20.72
CA LEU A 281 25.03 -6.24 -20.39
C LEU A 281 24.32 -6.05 -19.04
N LEU A 282 23.31 -6.87 -18.72
CA LEU A 282 22.66 -6.87 -17.41
C LEU A 282 23.60 -7.32 -16.28
N GLU A 283 24.39 -8.38 -16.47
CA GLU A 283 25.35 -8.81 -15.43
C GLU A 283 26.53 -7.83 -15.27
N LEU A 284 26.93 -7.11 -16.33
CA LEU A 284 27.88 -6.00 -16.25
C LEU A 284 27.32 -4.84 -15.41
N VAL A 285 26.09 -4.39 -15.68
CA VAL A 285 25.39 -3.38 -14.86
C VAL A 285 25.25 -3.86 -13.42
N ALA A 286 24.90 -5.14 -13.22
CA ALA A 286 24.84 -5.75 -11.89
C ALA A 286 26.22 -5.81 -11.21
N ALA A 287 27.32 -6.00 -11.95
CA ALA A 287 28.68 -5.99 -11.42
C ALA A 287 29.10 -4.60 -10.94
N VAL A 288 28.81 -3.54 -11.72
CA VAL A 288 29.01 -2.14 -11.33
C VAL A 288 28.21 -1.80 -10.06
N LEU A 289 26.92 -2.16 -10.01
CA LEU A 289 26.09 -1.97 -8.81
C LEU A 289 26.62 -2.74 -7.58
N ARG A 290 27.15 -3.96 -7.75
CA ARG A 290 27.69 -4.78 -6.64
C ARG A 290 29.02 -4.25 -6.10
N ARG A 291 29.84 -3.62 -6.94
CA ARG A 291 31.25 -3.30 -6.64
C ARG A 291 31.49 -1.80 -6.38
N CYS A 292 30.78 -0.92 -7.07
CA CYS A 292 31.13 0.49 -7.18
C CYS A 292 30.12 1.41 -6.49
N VAL A 293 28.81 1.16 -6.61
CA VAL A 293 27.80 2.03 -5.97
C VAL A 293 27.77 1.82 -4.44
N PRO A 294 28.06 2.85 -3.62
CA PRO A 294 28.08 2.70 -2.17
C PRO A 294 26.67 2.43 -1.61
N GLY A 295 26.59 1.63 -0.54
CA GLY A 295 25.33 1.31 0.13
C GLY A 295 24.41 0.32 -0.59
N VAL A 296 24.64 0.02 -1.87
CA VAL A 296 23.82 -0.93 -2.63
C VAL A 296 24.08 -2.38 -2.18
N ARG A 297 23.01 -3.18 -2.14
CA ARG A 297 22.94 -4.57 -1.69
C ARG A 297 21.79 -5.30 -2.41
N ARG A 298 21.71 -6.63 -2.25
CA ARG A 298 20.65 -7.49 -2.86
C ARG A 298 20.53 -7.28 -4.38
N VAL A 299 21.66 -7.13 -5.06
CA VAL A 299 21.70 -6.93 -6.52
C VAL A 299 21.50 -8.27 -7.23
N HIS A 300 20.57 -8.33 -8.19
CA HIS A 300 20.27 -9.54 -8.97
C HIS A 300 19.73 -9.18 -10.35
N ALA A 301 20.38 -9.66 -11.41
CA ALA A 301 19.85 -9.56 -12.77
C ALA A 301 18.73 -10.59 -13.02
N VAL A 302 17.68 -10.16 -13.69
CA VAL A 302 16.52 -10.98 -14.09
C VAL A 302 16.38 -10.91 -15.62
N PRO A 303 17.26 -11.59 -16.38
CA PRO A 303 17.25 -11.54 -17.84
C PRO A 303 16.07 -12.28 -18.48
N THR A 304 15.39 -13.15 -17.73
CA THR A 304 14.23 -13.95 -18.18
C THR A 304 12.89 -13.20 -18.08
N ALA A 305 12.87 -11.97 -17.56
CA ALA A 305 11.67 -11.14 -17.53
C ALA A 305 11.39 -10.53 -18.92
N ARG A 306 10.10 -10.33 -19.27
CA ARG A 306 9.66 -9.69 -20.53
C ARG A 306 10.36 -8.35 -20.82
N ARG A 307 10.65 -7.59 -19.77
CA ARG A 307 11.58 -6.45 -19.79
C ARG A 307 12.72 -6.82 -18.83
N PRO A 308 13.93 -7.14 -19.33
CA PRO A 308 15.07 -7.44 -18.48
C PRO A 308 15.38 -6.29 -17.50
N VAL A 309 15.66 -6.65 -16.25
CA VAL A 309 16.00 -5.69 -15.18
C VAL A 309 17.07 -6.22 -14.24
N VAL A 310 17.82 -5.31 -13.61
CA VAL A 310 18.70 -5.57 -12.48
C VAL A 310 18.06 -5.00 -11.21
N LYS A 311 17.59 -5.88 -10.33
CA LYS A 311 16.98 -5.50 -9.05
C LYS A 311 18.05 -5.06 -8.06
N PHE A 312 17.77 -4.08 -7.20
CA PHE A 312 18.68 -3.60 -6.16
C PHE A 312 17.95 -3.12 -4.89
N SER A 313 18.70 -2.95 -3.80
CA SER A 313 18.27 -2.22 -2.60
C SER A 313 19.42 -1.37 -2.04
N HIS A 314 19.14 -0.14 -1.63
CA HIS A 314 20.13 0.76 -1.05
C HIS A 314 19.96 0.85 0.48
N LYS A 315 21.01 0.49 1.23
CA LYS A 315 20.99 0.26 2.68
C LYS A 315 20.66 1.51 3.49
N GLN A 316 21.16 2.68 3.10
CA GLN A 316 21.04 3.92 3.88
C GLN A 316 19.71 4.67 3.64
N SER A 317 19.07 4.48 2.48
CA SER A 317 17.75 5.08 2.18
C SER A 317 16.57 4.15 2.46
N GLY A 318 16.82 2.85 2.62
CA GLY A 318 15.78 1.83 2.74
C GLY A 318 15.05 1.49 1.43
N LEU A 319 15.35 2.21 0.33
CA LEU A 319 14.70 2.02 -0.97
C LEU A 319 15.16 0.73 -1.66
N ALA A 320 14.27 0.20 -2.50
CA ALA A 320 14.52 -0.85 -3.48
C ALA A 320 14.09 -0.35 -4.87
N GLY A 321 14.46 -1.08 -5.92
CA GLY A 321 14.09 -0.73 -7.29
C GLY A 321 14.73 -1.63 -8.32
N ASP A 322 14.37 -1.37 -9.58
CA ASP A 322 14.81 -2.12 -10.75
C ASP A 322 15.52 -1.16 -11.72
N ILE A 323 16.70 -1.54 -12.22
CA ILE A 323 17.36 -0.86 -13.34
C ILE A 323 17.05 -1.62 -14.63
N SER A 324 16.47 -0.94 -15.62
CA SER A 324 16.25 -1.49 -16.97
C SER A 324 17.16 -0.77 -17.98
N VAL A 325 17.77 -1.50 -18.90
CA VAL A 325 18.66 -0.93 -19.93
C VAL A 325 17.83 -0.59 -21.17
N ASP A 326 18.00 0.62 -21.71
CA ASP A 326 17.40 1.13 -22.96
C ASP A 326 15.87 0.97 -23.14
N ASN A 327 15.12 0.70 -22.06
CA ASN A 327 13.67 0.46 -22.07
C ASN A 327 12.84 1.77 -22.23
N ARG A 328 13.13 2.54 -23.27
CA ARG A 328 12.61 3.90 -23.49
C ARG A 328 11.08 3.98 -23.53
N LEU A 329 10.39 2.93 -23.96
CA LEU A 329 8.91 2.84 -23.89
C LEU A 329 8.37 3.08 -22.47
N ALA A 330 9.07 2.60 -21.43
CA ALA A 330 8.66 2.82 -20.05
C ALA A 330 8.76 4.30 -19.62
N LEU A 331 9.67 5.10 -20.21
CA LEU A 331 9.71 6.54 -20.00
C LEU A 331 8.53 7.26 -20.68
N HIS A 332 8.14 6.86 -21.89
CA HIS A 332 6.98 7.45 -22.57
C HIS A 332 5.68 7.11 -21.84
N ASN A 333 5.49 5.85 -21.41
CA ASN A 333 4.39 5.46 -20.54
C ASN A 333 4.37 6.23 -19.20
N THR A 334 5.53 6.47 -18.59
CA THR A 334 5.67 7.28 -17.36
C THR A 334 5.26 8.73 -17.58
N ARG A 335 5.68 9.34 -18.70
CA ARG A 335 5.35 10.73 -19.09
C ARG A 335 3.87 10.88 -19.43
N PHE A 336 3.28 9.93 -20.16
CA PHE A 336 1.85 9.90 -20.48
C PHE A 336 0.99 9.82 -19.21
N LEU A 337 1.33 8.93 -18.27
CA LEU A 337 0.64 8.86 -16.97
C LEU A 337 0.71 10.18 -16.20
N ARG A 338 1.85 10.87 -16.25
CA ARG A 338 2.00 12.19 -15.64
C ARG A 338 1.11 13.22 -16.32
N LEU A 339 1.17 13.33 -17.65
CA LEU A 339 0.36 14.26 -18.44
C LEU A 339 -1.13 14.10 -18.11
N CYS A 340 -1.65 12.86 -18.08
CA CYS A 340 -3.04 12.63 -17.68
C CYS A 340 -3.33 13.05 -16.22
N GLY A 341 -2.36 12.93 -15.31
CA GLY A 341 -2.48 13.41 -13.92
C GLY A 341 -2.30 14.92 -13.75
N GLU A 342 -1.89 15.63 -14.79
CA GLU A 342 -1.73 17.10 -14.86
C GLU A 342 -2.85 17.75 -15.69
N ALA A 343 -3.49 17.00 -16.60
CA ALA A 343 -4.57 17.45 -17.49
C ALA A 343 -5.94 17.61 -16.82
N ASP A 344 -6.26 16.82 -15.78
CA ASP A 344 -7.50 16.95 -15.02
C ASP A 344 -7.27 16.58 -13.54
N GLU A 345 -7.69 17.46 -12.64
CA GLU A 345 -7.42 17.35 -11.20
C GLU A 345 -8.01 16.09 -10.55
N ARG A 346 -9.07 15.52 -11.13
CA ARG A 346 -9.82 14.36 -10.59
C ARG A 346 -9.08 13.04 -10.83
N VAL A 347 -8.14 13.03 -11.77
CA VAL A 347 -7.39 11.83 -12.21
C VAL A 347 -6.53 11.26 -11.08
N ARG A 348 -5.79 12.12 -10.34
CA ARG A 348 -4.96 11.68 -9.20
C ARG A 348 -5.83 11.13 -8.05
N PRO A 349 -6.84 11.85 -7.51
CA PRO A 349 -7.78 11.32 -6.51
C PRO A 349 -8.37 9.95 -6.87
N LEU A 350 -8.85 9.76 -8.11
CA LEU A 350 -9.38 8.48 -8.59
C LEU A 350 -8.31 7.38 -8.64
N GLY A 351 -7.15 7.67 -9.21
CA GLY A 351 -6.06 6.70 -9.34
C GLY A 351 -5.55 6.18 -7.99
N TYR A 352 -5.46 7.04 -6.97
CA TYR A 352 -5.05 6.65 -5.62
C TYR A 352 -6.17 5.86 -4.91
N ALA A 353 -7.44 6.30 -5.02
CA ALA A 353 -8.58 5.61 -4.41
C ALA A 353 -8.76 4.20 -4.98
N VAL A 354 -8.76 4.04 -6.31
CA VAL A 354 -8.91 2.73 -6.97
C VAL A 354 -7.72 1.81 -6.67
N ARG A 355 -6.47 2.30 -6.69
CA ARG A 355 -5.29 1.48 -6.36
C ARG A 355 -5.28 1.02 -4.91
N LEU A 356 -5.66 1.87 -3.95
CA LEU A 356 -5.75 1.46 -2.55
C LEU A 356 -6.89 0.45 -2.35
N TRP A 357 -8.09 0.73 -2.90
CA TRP A 357 -9.21 -0.22 -2.87
C TRP A 357 -8.82 -1.57 -3.44
N ALA A 358 -8.21 -1.61 -4.63
CA ALA A 358 -7.79 -2.85 -5.27
C ALA A 358 -6.76 -3.62 -4.44
N LYS A 359 -5.84 -2.92 -3.75
CA LYS A 359 -4.89 -3.55 -2.81
C LYS A 359 -5.61 -4.13 -1.58
N GLN A 360 -6.55 -3.40 -0.98
CA GLN A 360 -7.29 -3.87 0.21
C GLN A 360 -8.25 -5.02 -0.09
N GLN A 361 -8.87 -5.02 -1.28
CA GLN A 361 -9.64 -6.16 -1.77
C GLN A 361 -8.73 -7.27 -2.35
N GLY A 362 -7.40 -7.16 -2.28
CA GLY A 362 -6.46 -8.18 -2.74
C GLY A 362 -6.57 -8.50 -4.23
N LEU A 363 -6.96 -7.51 -5.05
CA LEU A 363 -6.97 -7.52 -6.52
C LEU A 363 -5.63 -7.03 -7.09
N ALA A 364 -4.79 -6.43 -6.26
CA ALA A 364 -3.52 -5.80 -6.61
C ALA A 364 -2.41 -6.14 -5.61
N GLY A 365 -1.14 -5.95 -6.02
CA GLY A 365 0.02 -6.05 -5.12
C GLY A 365 0.64 -7.44 -5.05
N ASN A 366 1.03 -8.01 -6.20
CA ASN A 366 1.79 -9.26 -6.31
C ASN A 366 3.07 -9.21 -5.42
N PRO A 367 3.21 -10.06 -4.39
CA PRO A 367 4.31 -9.96 -3.42
C PRO A 367 5.74 -10.14 -3.97
N ALA A 368 5.87 -10.68 -5.19
CA ALA A 368 7.15 -10.91 -5.89
C ALA A 368 7.18 -10.27 -7.29
N GLY A 369 6.33 -9.27 -7.56
CA GLY A 369 6.15 -8.65 -8.87
C GLY A 369 5.35 -9.52 -9.85
N GLY A 370 5.79 -10.76 -10.07
CA GLY A 370 5.01 -11.79 -10.76
C GLY A 370 3.86 -12.32 -9.91
N GLY A 371 2.70 -12.56 -10.53
CA GLY A 371 1.52 -13.15 -9.90
C GLY A 371 0.23 -12.87 -10.67
N PRO A 372 -0.92 -13.45 -10.25
CA PRO A 372 -2.18 -13.38 -10.98
C PRO A 372 -3.01 -12.11 -10.72
N LEU A 373 -2.49 -11.15 -9.93
CA LEU A 373 -3.18 -9.91 -9.56
C LEU A 373 -2.80 -8.77 -10.51
N LEU A 374 -3.65 -7.73 -10.58
CA LEU A 374 -3.36 -6.56 -11.42
C LEU A 374 -2.13 -5.81 -10.92
N THR A 375 -1.33 -5.30 -11.86
CA THR A 375 -0.23 -4.37 -11.56
C THR A 375 -0.78 -2.97 -11.25
N ASN A 376 -0.02 -2.16 -10.52
CA ASN A 376 -0.38 -0.74 -10.32
C ASN A 376 -0.50 0.01 -11.67
N TYR A 377 0.30 -0.39 -12.67
CA TYR A 377 0.27 0.16 -14.02
C TYR A 377 -1.06 -0.16 -14.72
N ALA A 378 -1.44 -1.43 -14.78
CA ALA A 378 -2.71 -1.86 -15.37
C ALA A 378 -3.92 -1.23 -14.67
N LEU A 379 -3.91 -1.10 -13.34
CA LEU A 379 -4.98 -0.41 -12.60
C LEU A 379 -5.05 1.08 -12.91
N THR A 380 -3.91 1.75 -13.11
CA THR A 380 -3.91 3.17 -13.51
C THR A 380 -4.45 3.33 -14.92
N LEU A 381 -4.00 2.52 -15.88
CA LEU A 381 -4.53 2.54 -17.25
C LEU A 381 -6.04 2.22 -17.32
N LEU A 382 -6.54 1.33 -16.46
CA LEU A 382 -7.98 1.03 -16.36
C LEU A 382 -8.79 2.25 -15.88
N VAL A 383 -8.23 3.07 -14.98
CA VAL A 383 -8.83 4.36 -14.57
C VAL A 383 -8.76 5.39 -15.70
N LEU A 384 -7.64 5.49 -16.43
CA LEU A 384 -7.53 6.43 -17.56
C LEU A 384 -8.51 6.08 -18.69
N PHE A 385 -8.63 4.79 -19.03
CA PHE A 385 -9.62 4.29 -20.01
C PHE A 385 -11.07 4.60 -19.58
N PHE A 386 -11.37 4.47 -18.28
CA PHE A 386 -12.68 4.86 -17.75
C PHE A 386 -12.95 6.36 -17.91
N LEU A 387 -11.93 7.20 -17.69
CA LEU A 387 -12.04 8.66 -17.84
C LEU A 387 -12.15 9.10 -19.31
N GLN A 388 -11.49 8.39 -20.24
CA GLN A 388 -11.67 8.57 -21.68
C GLN A 388 -13.08 8.18 -22.15
N THR A 389 -13.70 7.15 -21.54
CA THR A 389 -15.04 6.66 -21.87
C THR A 389 -16.19 7.36 -21.13
N ARG A 390 -15.96 8.52 -20.50
CA ARG A 390 -17.07 9.35 -19.96
C ARG A 390 -17.80 10.10 -21.06
N SER A 391 -19.00 10.60 -20.77
CA SER A 391 -19.77 11.44 -21.69
C SER A 391 -20.22 12.73 -21.00
N PRO A 392 -19.60 13.89 -21.30
CA PRO A 392 -18.42 14.05 -22.15
C PRO A 392 -17.14 13.44 -21.52
N PRO A 393 -16.06 13.19 -22.29
CA PRO A 393 -14.82 12.61 -21.77
C PRO A 393 -14.12 13.49 -20.73
N VAL A 394 -13.52 12.86 -19.72
CA VAL A 394 -12.65 13.52 -18.73
C VAL A 394 -11.20 13.62 -19.24
N LEU A 395 -10.78 12.68 -20.10
CA LEU A 395 -9.46 12.69 -20.74
C LEU A 395 -9.58 12.42 -22.26
N PRO A 396 -8.69 12.99 -23.09
CA PRO A 396 -8.61 12.66 -24.50
C PRO A 396 -8.05 11.25 -24.75
N ALA A 397 -8.40 10.66 -25.89
CA ALA A 397 -7.81 9.43 -26.41
C ALA A 397 -6.33 9.66 -26.83
N VAL A 398 -5.48 8.63 -26.79
CA VAL A 398 -4.05 8.83 -27.16
C VAL A 398 -3.89 9.12 -28.66
N ALA A 399 -4.84 8.71 -29.51
CA ALA A 399 -4.90 9.16 -30.90
C ALA A 399 -5.06 10.70 -31.01
N GLN A 400 -5.93 11.31 -30.20
CA GLN A 400 -6.14 12.77 -30.17
C GLN A 400 -4.91 13.50 -29.61
N LEU A 401 -4.28 12.96 -28.56
CA LEU A 401 -3.02 13.50 -28.03
C LEU A 401 -1.91 13.50 -29.10
N ARG A 402 -1.85 12.46 -29.94
CA ARG A 402 -0.88 12.38 -31.04
C ARG A 402 -1.12 13.42 -32.14
N GLU A 403 -2.37 13.81 -32.39
CA GLU A 403 -2.72 14.88 -33.34
C GLU A 403 -2.33 16.28 -32.83
N LEU A 404 -2.26 16.45 -31.50
CA LEU A 404 -1.79 17.68 -30.85
C LEU A 404 -0.26 17.75 -30.67
N ALA A 405 0.48 16.69 -31.02
CA ALA A 405 1.92 16.62 -30.80
C ALA A 405 2.69 17.56 -31.77
N GLY A 406 3.48 18.48 -31.22
CA GLY A 406 4.38 19.34 -32.00
C GLY A 406 5.53 18.55 -32.64
N ASP A 407 6.29 19.17 -33.54
CA ASP A 407 7.39 18.47 -34.23
C ASP A 407 8.51 18.01 -33.27
N GLU A 408 8.76 18.77 -32.20
CA GLU A 408 9.65 18.38 -31.09
C GLU A 408 9.11 17.18 -30.26
N ASP A 409 7.82 16.86 -30.36
CA ASP A 409 7.19 15.75 -29.62
C ASP A 409 7.09 14.46 -30.45
N ARG A 410 7.44 14.50 -31.74
CA ARG A 410 7.39 13.36 -32.65
C ARG A 410 8.48 12.34 -32.30
N VAL A 411 8.07 11.14 -31.88
CA VAL A 411 9.00 10.12 -31.38
C VAL A 411 8.47 8.71 -31.59
N VAL A 412 9.27 7.89 -32.27
CA VAL A 412 9.00 6.46 -32.49
C VAL A 412 10.00 5.63 -31.70
N VAL A 413 9.51 4.71 -30.86
CA VAL A 413 10.35 3.87 -30.00
C VAL A 413 10.06 2.40 -30.27
N ALA A 414 11.07 1.65 -30.71
CA ALA A 414 10.95 0.23 -31.09
C ALA A 414 9.79 -0.06 -32.06
N GLY A 415 9.57 0.84 -33.04
CA GLY A 415 8.50 0.76 -34.03
C GLY A 415 7.15 1.38 -33.62
N TRP A 416 6.99 1.76 -32.34
CA TRP A 416 5.74 2.32 -31.82
C TRP A 416 5.77 3.84 -31.75
N ASP A 417 4.75 4.49 -32.32
CA ASP A 417 4.58 5.94 -32.21
C ASP A 417 4.14 6.32 -30.79
N CYS A 418 5.02 7.07 -30.11
CA CYS A 418 4.95 7.49 -28.73
C CYS A 418 4.83 9.02 -28.59
N SER A 419 4.33 9.70 -29.63
CA SER A 419 4.24 11.17 -29.73
C SER A 419 2.99 11.71 -29.02
N PHE A 420 3.18 12.71 -28.15
CA PHE A 420 2.12 13.44 -27.44
C PHE A 420 2.69 14.74 -26.81
N PRO A 421 1.86 15.78 -26.59
CA PRO A 421 2.25 17.02 -25.92
C PRO A 421 3.02 16.82 -24.61
N ARG A 422 4.13 17.55 -24.44
CA ARG A 422 4.92 17.53 -23.19
C ARG A 422 4.29 18.30 -22.03
N ASP A 423 3.36 19.20 -22.31
CA ASP A 423 2.72 20.10 -21.35
C ASP A 423 1.20 19.92 -21.38
N ALA A 424 0.60 19.76 -20.20
CA ALA A 424 -0.85 19.66 -20.04
C ALA A 424 -1.57 20.98 -20.36
N ALA A 425 -0.89 22.13 -20.30
CA ALA A 425 -1.45 23.44 -20.67
C ALA A 425 -1.77 23.58 -22.17
N LEU A 426 -1.37 22.61 -23.01
CA LEU A 426 -1.73 22.52 -24.42
C LEU A 426 -3.04 21.72 -24.66
N LEU A 427 -3.69 21.24 -23.60
CA LEU A 427 -4.91 20.44 -23.68
C LEU A 427 -6.13 21.28 -23.26
N GLU A 428 -7.19 21.22 -24.05
CA GLU A 428 -8.46 21.87 -23.73
C GLU A 428 -9.08 21.26 -22.45
N PRO A 429 -9.55 22.06 -21.48
CA PRO A 429 -10.20 21.56 -20.27
C PRO A 429 -11.41 20.69 -20.55
N SER A 430 -11.60 19.62 -19.76
CA SER A 430 -12.75 18.73 -19.92
C SER A 430 -14.08 19.45 -19.65
N ALA A 431 -15.04 19.27 -20.56
CA ALA A 431 -16.43 19.68 -20.36
C ALA A 431 -17.22 18.80 -19.36
N ASN A 432 -16.60 17.76 -18.80
CA ASN A 432 -17.25 16.87 -17.83
C ASN A 432 -17.25 17.51 -16.43
N SER A 433 -18.43 17.56 -15.79
CA SER A 433 -18.65 18.17 -14.47
C SER A 433 -18.93 17.16 -13.33
N GLU A 434 -18.69 15.86 -13.55
CA GLU A 434 -18.83 14.84 -12.50
C GLU A 434 -17.75 14.99 -11.42
N SER A 435 -18.14 14.90 -10.15
CA SER A 435 -17.18 14.96 -9.03
C SER A 435 -16.38 13.66 -8.88
N PRO A 436 -15.19 13.67 -8.23
CA PRO A 436 -14.37 12.48 -8.00
C PRO A 436 -15.13 11.30 -7.40
N SER A 437 -16.02 11.53 -6.45
CA SER A 437 -16.82 10.51 -5.75
C SER A 437 -18.00 10.00 -6.57
N SER A 438 -18.51 10.79 -7.53
CA SER A 438 -19.42 10.32 -8.59
C SER A 438 -18.69 9.40 -9.56
N LEU A 439 -17.56 9.87 -10.10
CA LEU A 439 -16.70 9.11 -11.01
C LEU A 439 -16.21 7.79 -10.37
N LEU A 440 -15.92 7.78 -9.07
CA LEU A 440 -15.53 6.57 -8.34
C LEU A 440 -16.70 5.57 -8.21
N ALA A 441 -17.91 6.04 -7.93
CA ALA A 441 -19.10 5.19 -7.89
C ALA A 441 -19.45 4.63 -9.27
N GLU A 442 -19.29 5.44 -10.32
CA GLU A 442 -19.53 5.11 -11.72
C GLU A 442 -18.46 4.15 -12.28
N PHE A 443 -17.19 4.29 -11.88
CA PHE A 443 -16.11 3.32 -12.17
C PHE A 443 -16.49 1.92 -11.70
N PHE A 444 -16.97 1.80 -10.46
CA PHE A 444 -17.44 0.52 -9.92
C PHE A 444 -18.72 0.02 -10.58
N ARG A 445 -19.59 0.90 -11.09
CA ARG A 445 -20.79 0.50 -11.85
C ARG A 445 -20.41 -0.07 -13.21
N VAL A 446 -19.60 0.65 -13.99
CA VAL A 446 -19.14 0.24 -15.32
C VAL A 446 -18.39 -1.08 -15.25
N PHE A 447 -17.35 -1.16 -14.40
CA PHE A 447 -16.53 -2.38 -14.27
C PHE A 447 -17.14 -3.45 -13.37
N GLY A 448 -18.37 -3.27 -12.89
CA GLY A 448 -19.14 -4.33 -12.23
C GLY A 448 -19.54 -5.42 -13.22
N ASP A 449 -20.09 -5.00 -14.35
CA ASP A 449 -20.76 -5.88 -15.32
C ASP A 449 -20.12 -5.81 -16.73
N PHE A 450 -18.87 -5.33 -16.81
CA PHE A 450 -18.09 -5.24 -18.04
C PHE A 450 -17.57 -6.61 -18.51
N ASP A 451 -17.67 -6.90 -19.81
CA ASP A 451 -17.05 -8.07 -20.44
C ASP A 451 -15.55 -7.82 -20.72
N PHE A 452 -14.72 -8.17 -19.75
CA PHE A 452 -13.26 -8.09 -19.86
C PHE A 452 -12.63 -9.10 -20.84
N SER A 453 -13.39 -10.10 -21.27
CA SER A 453 -12.96 -11.23 -22.09
C SER A 453 -13.20 -11.02 -23.58
N GLY A 454 -14.42 -10.61 -23.97
CA GLY A 454 -14.82 -10.42 -25.37
C GLY A 454 -14.42 -9.09 -26.00
N GLN A 455 -13.82 -8.17 -25.24
CA GLN A 455 -13.43 -6.83 -25.70
C GLN A 455 -12.00 -6.46 -25.25
N VAL A 456 -11.32 -5.65 -26.05
CA VAL A 456 -10.03 -5.02 -25.72
C VAL A 456 -10.23 -3.56 -25.34
N LEU A 457 -9.83 -3.18 -24.13
CA LEU A 457 -9.91 -1.82 -23.64
C LEU A 457 -8.71 -1.04 -24.23
N SER A 458 -8.95 -0.22 -25.26
CA SER A 458 -7.91 0.56 -25.92
C SER A 458 -7.89 2.01 -25.46
N LEU A 459 -6.79 2.44 -24.83
CA LEU A 459 -6.54 3.83 -24.50
C LEU A 459 -6.17 4.68 -25.73
N ARG A 460 -5.76 4.04 -26.84
CA ARG A 460 -5.43 4.74 -28.09
C ARG A 460 -6.68 5.26 -28.77
N GLU A 461 -7.68 4.40 -28.90
CA GLU A 461 -8.97 4.71 -29.53
C GLU A 461 -9.98 5.33 -28.53
N GLY A 462 -9.68 5.30 -27.22
CA GLY A 462 -10.59 5.78 -26.16
C GLY A 462 -11.88 4.95 -26.02
N ARG A 463 -11.92 3.75 -26.62
CA ARG A 463 -13.11 2.88 -26.71
C ARG A 463 -12.74 1.41 -26.52
N ALA A 464 -13.75 0.61 -26.20
CA ALA A 464 -13.62 -0.84 -26.26
C ALA A 464 -13.62 -1.30 -27.73
N LEU A 465 -12.70 -2.19 -28.07
CA LEU A 465 -12.54 -2.80 -29.39
C LEU A 465 -13.03 -4.26 -29.37
N PRO A 466 -13.75 -4.73 -30.39
CA PRO A 466 -13.88 -6.16 -30.66
C PRO A 466 -12.50 -6.83 -30.77
N LEU A 467 -12.36 -8.07 -30.30
CA LEU A 467 -11.08 -8.81 -30.34
C LEU A 467 -10.37 -8.82 -31.72
N PRO A 468 -11.06 -8.88 -32.87
CA PRO A 468 -10.41 -8.79 -34.19
C PRO A 468 -9.77 -7.43 -34.50
N GLU A 469 -10.27 -6.31 -33.96
CA GLU A 469 -9.72 -4.96 -34.18
C GLU A 469 -8.38 -4.73 -33.45
N ALA A 470 -8.01 -5.60 -32.50
CA ALA A 470 -6.79 -5.44 -31.70
C ALA A 470 -5.48 -5.83 -32.41
N GLY A 471 -5.56 -6.48 -33.58
CA GLY A 471 -4.43 -6.90 -34.40
C GLY A 471 -3.79 -8.23 -33.97
N GLU A 472 -3.23 -8.95 -34.94
CA GLU A 472 -2.76 -10.35 -34.80
C GLU A 472 -1.68 -10.57 -33.73
N LEU A 473 -0.89 -9.53 -33.42
CA LEU A 473 0.19 -9.60 -32.43
C LEU A 473 -0.29 -9.39 -30.97
N PHE A 474 -1.55 -9.02 -30.75
CA PHE A 474 -2.08 -8.73 -29.42
C PHE A 474 -2.36 -10.01 -28.62
N LYS A 475 -1.69 -10.17 -27.48
CA LYS A 475 -1.85 -11.35 -26.62
C LYS A 475 -3.09 -11.25 -25.73
N GLN A 476 -4.17 -11.85 -26.21
CA GLN A 476 -5.44 -11.96 -25.51
C GLN A 476 -5.33 -12.75 -24.19
N GLY A 477 -6.23 -12.49 -23.25
CA GLY A 477 -6.34 -13.16 -21.95
C GLY A 477 -7.68 -12.87 -21.26
N SER A 478 -7.80 -13.21 -19.98
CA SER A 478 -9.06 -13.03 -19.22
C SER A 478 -9.38 -11.57 -18.85
N LEU A 479 -8.43 -10.65 -19.08
CA LEU A 479 -8.64 -9.20 -19.07
C LEU A 479 -7.75 -8.62 -20.16
N ASN A 480 -8.33 -7.88 -21.10
CA ASN A 480 -7.62 -7.35 -22.27
C ASN A 480 -7.48 -5.82 -22.19
N LEU A 481 -6.40 -5.34 -21.59
CA LEU A 481 -6.12 -3.91 -21.46
C LEU A 481 -4.87 -3.57 -22.28
N GLN A 482 -5.01 -2.73 -23.31
CA GLN A 482 -3.93 -2.43 -24.25
C GLN A 482 -3.02 -1.33 -23.70
N ASP A 483 -1.70 -1.48 -23.87
CA ASP A 483 -0.74 -0.40 -23.61
C ASP A 483 -0.96 0.75 -24.62
N PRO A 484 -0.89 2.04 -24.21
CA PRO A 484 -1.19 3.18 -25.08
C PRO A 484 -0.23 3.32 -26.28
N PHE A 485 0.99 2.79 -26.20
CA PHE A 485 1.99 2.86 -27.27
C PHE A 485 2.35 1.48 -27.83
N GLU A 486 2.66 0.50 -26.97
CA GLU A 486 3.02 -0.86 -27.42
C GLU A 486 1.76 -1.69 -27.70
N LEU A 487 1.08 -1.46 -28.83
CA LEU A 487 -0.29 -1.98 -29.06
C LEU A 487 -0.44 -3.51 -29.08
N SER A 488 0.66 -4.26 -29.25
CA SER A 488 0.68 -5.73 -29.10
C SER A 488 0.70 -6.19 -27.62
N HIS A 489 0.95 -5.28 -26.68
CA HIS A 489 1.02 -5.56 -25.25
C HIS A 489 -0.33 -5.40 -24.55
N ASN A 490 -0.91 -6.53 -24.17
CA ASN A 490 -1.90 -6.58 -23.10
C ASN A 490 -1.19 -6.42 -21.73
N VAL A 491 -1.39 -5.30 -21.04
CA VAL A 491 -0.79 -5.00 -19.72
C VAL A 491 -1.36 -5.86 -18.60
N ALA A 492 -2.48 -6.54 -18.86
CA ALA A 492 -3.19 -7.42 -17.95
C ALA A 492 -3.11 -8.90 -18.35
N ALA A 493 -2.21 -9.29 -19.27
CA ALA A 493 -2.05 -10.69 -19.70
C ALA A 493 -1.65 -11.67 -18.57
N ASN A 494 -1.22 -11.16 -17.40
CA ASN A 494 -0.95 -11.97 -16.20
C ASN A 494 -2.21 -12.23 -15.35
N VAL A 495 -3.33 -11.56 -15.65
CA VAL A 495 -4.58 -11.62 -14.87
C VAL A 495 -5.36 -12.86 -15.27
N THR A 496 -5.52 -13.79 -14.32
CA THR A 496 -6.34 -15.00 -14.53
C THR A 496 -7.83 -14.69 -14.48
N GLU A 497 -8.65 -15.53 -15.12
CA GLU A 497 -10.12 -15.50 -15.05
C GLU A 497 -10.66 -15.35 -13.63
N LYS A 498 -10.10 -16.10 -12.66
CA LYS A 498 -10.44 -15.99 -11.24
C LYS A 498 -10.20 -14.59 -10.66
N THR A 499 -9.19 -13.86 -11.13
CA THR A 499 -8.93 -12.48 -10.74
C THR A 499 -9.89 -11.52 -11.46
N ALA A 500 -10.15 -11.72 -12.76
CA ALA A 500 -11.06 -10.87 -13.55
C ALA A 500 -12.52 -10.97 -13.05
N ALA A 501 -13.04 -12.18 -12.84
CA ALA A 501 -14.36 -12.40 -12.26
C ALA A 501 -14.49 -11.82 -10.84
N ARG A 502 -13.40 -11.87 -10.06
CA ARG A 502 -13.32 -11.27 -8.71
C ARG A 502 -13.24 -9.74 -8.75
N LEU A 503 -12.58 -9.15 -9.74
CA LEU A 503 -12.61 -7.70 -9.99
C LEU A 503 -14.06 -7.26 -10.25
N GLY A 504 -14.78 -7.88 -11.20
CA GLY A 504 -16.18 -7.55 -11.49
C GLY A 504 -17.12 -7.75 -10.29
N HIS A 505 -16.96 -8.84 -9.53
CA HIS A 505 -17.70 -9.04 -8.28
C HIS A 505 -17.42 -7.93 -7.23
N CYS A 506 -16.15 -7.59 -6.99
CA CYS A 506 -15.80 -6.50 -6.07
C CYS A 506 -16.30 -5.14 -6.57
N CYS A 507 -16.29 -4.87 -7.88
CA CYS A 507 -16.85 -3.65 -8.48
C CYS A 507 -18.37 -3.58 -8.28
N ARG A 508 -19.15 -4.63 -8.64
CA ARG A 508 -20.60 -4.70 -8.36
C ARG A 508 -20.93 -4.40 -6.89
N ALA A 509 -20.18 -5.01 -5.98
CA ALA A 509 -20.37 -4.80 -4.56
C ALA A 509 -20.03 -3.34 -4.16
N ALA A 510 -18.92 -2.80 -4.64
CA ALA A 510 -18.51 -1.42 -4.37
C ALA A 510 -19.52 -0.40 -4.91
N ALA A 511 -20.08 -0.63 -6.10
CA ALA A 511 -21.16 0.17 -6.66
C ALA A 511 -22.43 0.12 -5.78
N LYS A 512 -22.78 -1.06 -5.23
CA LYS A 512 -23.89 -1.19 -4.25
C LYS A 512 -23.60 -0.39 -2.97
N TYR A 513 -22.36 -0.39 -2.47
CA TYR A 513 -21.97 0.43 -1.33
C TYR A 513 -22.00 1.94 -1.63
N CYS A 514 -21.54 2.38 -2.79
CA CYS A 514 -21.51 3.81 -3.16
C CYS A 514 -22.91 4.43 -3.30
N ARG A 515 -23.94 3.62 -3.59
CA ARG A 515 -25.34 4.08 -3.55
C ARG A 515 -25.89 4.30 -2.13
N SER A 516 -25.21 3.83 -1.10
CA SER A 516 -25.69 3.91 0.30
C SER A 516 -25.45 5.28 0.95
N LEU A 517 -26.28 5.62 1.93
CA LEU A 517 -26.07 6.79 2.80
C LEU A 517 -24.77 6.71 3.61
N GLN A 518 -24.22 5.51 3.86
CA GLN A 518 -22.94 5.35 4.56
C GLN A 518 -21.73 5.73 3.68
N TYR A 519 -21.86 5.68 2.35
CA TYR A 519 -20.88 6.30 1.45
C TYR A 519 -21.09 7.82 1.42
N ARG A 520 -22.32 8.26 1.13
CA ARG A 520 -22.64 9.66 0.82
C ARG A 520 -22.63 10.62 2.01
N CYS A 521 -22.70 10.14 3.26
CA CYS A 521 -22.91 11.01 4.42
C CYS A 521 -21.96 10.68 5.59
N LYS A 522 -21.37 11.72 6.18
CA LYS A 522 -20.48 11.65 7.34
C LYS A 522 -21.17 11.07 8.57
N SER A 523 -20.53 10.12 9.26
CA SER A 523 -21.15 9.44 10.40
C SER A 523 -21.13 10.27 11.68
N THR A 524 -22.30 10.72 12.13
CA THR A 524 -22.50 11.41 13.42
C THR A 524 -22.14 10.57 14.64
N LYS A 525 -21.99 9.25 14.48
CA LYS A 525 -21.62 8.30 15.56
C LYS A 525 -20.18 7.79 15.45
N GLY A 526 -19.30 8.51 14.73
CA GLY A 526 -17.88 8.18 14.62
C GLY A 526 -17.54 6.86 13.90
N ARG A 527 -18.50 6.27 13.17
CA ARG A 527 -18.30 5.01 12.42
C ARG A 527 -17.64 5.30 11.07
N GLY A 528 -16.85 4.34 10.57
CA GLY A 528 -16.27 4.40 9.22
C GLY A 528 -17.34 4.62 8.14
N TRP A 529 -17.07 5.55 7.24
CA TRP A 529 -17.98 6.04 6.20
C TRP A 529 -17.17 6.48 4.96
N GLY A 530 -17.84 6.64 3.81
CA GLY A 530 -17.17 7.01 2.56
C GLY A 530 -16.05 6.01 2.19
N LEU A 531 -14.88 6.52 1.79
CA LEU A 531 -13.67 5.76 1.49
C LEU A 531 -13.20 4.88 2.66
N ALA A 532 -13.31 5.38 3.90
CA ALA A 532 -12.79 4.69 5.08
C ALA A 532 -13.45 3.32 5.27
N ARG A 533 -14.72 3.17 4.90
CA ARG A 533 -15.42 1.88 4.85
C ARG A 533 -15.17 1.12 3.55
N LEU A 534 -15.06 1.79 2.40
CA LEU A 534 -14.72 1.17 1.10
C LEU A 534 -13.38 0.40 1.13
N PHE A 535 -12.43 0.87 1.92
CA PHE A 535 -11.10 0.27 2.08
C PHE A 535 -11.02 -0.84 3.15
N GLN A 536 -12.08 -1.12 3.90
CA GLN A 536 -12.08 -2.19 4.90
C GLN A 536 -12.24 -3.58 4.21
N PRO A 537 -11.44 -4.59 4.56
CA PRO A 537 -11.58 -5.95 4.01
C PRO A 537 -12.97 -6.53 4.29
N GLY A 538 -13.65 -7.04 3.26
CA GLY A 538 -14.99 -7.62 3.38
C GLY A 538 -16.12 -6.61 3.65
N ALA A 539 -15.84 -5.30 3.64
CA ALA A 539 -16.82 -4.25 3.93
C ALA A 539 -18.04 -4.20 3.00
N VAL A 540 -17.88 -4.83 1.83
CA VAL A 540 -18.76 -4.76 0.67
C VAL A 540 -19.80 -5.89 0.61
N GLU A 541 -19.69 -6.88 1.49
CA GLU A 541 -20.72 -7.90 1.73
C GLU A 541 -21.81 -7.34 2.69
N PRO A 542 -23.08 -7.26 2.26
CA PRO A 542 -24.18 -6.87 3.16
C PRO A 542 -24.35 -7.92 4.25
N GLY A 543 -24.06 -7.55 5.50
CA GLY A 543 -24.10 -8.48 6.65
C GLY A 543 -22.73 -8.86 7.22
N ALA A 544 -21.61 -8.38 6.67
CA ALA A 544 -20.27 -8.55 7.25
C ALA A 544 -20.03 -7.65 8.50
N GLY A 545 -20.94 -7.73 9.48
CA GLY A 545 -20.84 -7.15 10.82
C GLY A 545 -20.13 -8.07 11.83
N ALA A 546 -19.72 -9.26 11.38
CA ALA A 546 -18.81 -10.18 12.05
C ALA A 546 -18.02 -10.93 10.96
N ALA A 547 -16.87 -11.52 11.29
CA ALA A 547 -16.07 -12.28 10.33
C ALA A 547 -16.86 -13.52 9.85
N SER A 548 -17.33 -13.48 8.59
CA SER A 548 -18.06 -14.59 7.96
C SER A 548 -17.07 -15.67 7.49
N PHE A 549 -16.81 -16.64 8.37
CA PHE A 549 -16.08 -17.87 8.02
C PHE A 549 -16.95 -18.76 7.12
N LEU A 550 -17.07 -18.38 5.85
CA LEU A 550 -17.94 -18.98 4.86
C LEU A 550 -17.11 -19.71 3.79
N ILE A 551 -17.37 -21.01 3.60
CA ILE A 551 -16.82 -21.80 2.49
C ILE A 551 -17.94 -22.00 1.47
N SER A 552 -17.70 -21.59 0.22
CA SER A 552 -18.64 -21.81 -0.90
C SER A 552 -18.16 -22.98 -1.74
N ILE A 553 -19.02 -23.98 -1.91
CA ILE A 553 -18.75 -25.24 -2.59
C ILE A 553 -19.63 -25.30 -3.86
N PRO A 554 -19.03 -25.21 -5.08
CA PRO A 554 -19.77 -25.37 -6.33
C PRO A 554 -20.25 -26.82 -6.51
N VAL A 555 -21.52 -27.00 -6.85
CA VAL A 555 -22.17 -28.30 -7.07
C VAL A 555 -22.27 -28.57 -8.58
N PRO A 556 -21.91 -29.76 -9.08
CA PRO A 556 -22.10 -30.12 -10.49
C PRO A 556 -23.58 -30.18 -10.89
N ALA A 557 -23.90 -29.91 -12.15
CA ALA A 557 -25.28 -29.96 -12.66
C ALA A 557 -26.05 -31.28 -12.35
N PRO A 558 -25.50 -32.51 -12.55
CA PRO A 558 -26.21 -33.74 -12.20
C PRO A 558 -26.35 -34.00 -10.67
N TRP A 559 -25.86 -33.08 -9.83
CA TRP A 559 -26.04 -33.06 -8.38
C TRP A 559 -26.89 -31.86 -7.92
N CYS A 560 -27.45 -31.10 -8.87
CA CYS A 560 -28.43 -30.05 -8.60
C CYS A 560 -29.77 -30.70 -8.22
N PRO A 561 -30.37 -30.34 -7.06
CA PRO A 561 -31.67 -30.88 -6.69
C PRO A 561 -32.79 -30.19 -7.48
N GLU A 562 -33.30 -30.86 -8.51
CA GLU A 562 -34.63 -30.56 -9.08
C GLU A 562 -35.76 -31.18 -8.21
N GLU A 563 -35.40 -32.07 -7.27
CA GLU A 563 -36.27 -32.71 -6.28
C GLU A 563 -35.69 -32.52 -4.85
N PRO A 564 -36.50 -32.18 -3.83
CA PRO A 564 -36.02 -31.78 -2.51
C PRO A 564 -35.62 -32.97 -1.61
N GLY A 565 -34.48 -33.61 -1.88
CA GLY A 565 -34.02 -34.69 -1.00
C GLY A 565 -32.59 -35.21 -1.13
N GLY A 566 -32.18 -35.66 -2.32
CA GLY A 566 -30.99 -36.50 -2.51
C GLY A 566 -29.65 -35.77 -2.33
N GLY A 567 -29.17 -35.14 -3.40
CA GLY A 567 -27.81 -34.62 -3.49
C GLY A 567 -27.38 -33.68 -2.36
N PHE A 568 -28.29 -32.89 -1.78
CA PHE A 568 -27.95 -32.03 -0.63
C PHE A 568 -27.65 -32.85 0.65
N LYS A 569 -28.40 -33.93 0.92
CA LYS A 569 -28.12 -34.83 2.06
C LYS A 569 -26.81 -35.58 1.86
N GLU A 570 -26.51 -36.02 0.64
CA GLU A 570 -25.24 -36.65 0.28
C GLU A 570 -24.06 -35.69 0.41
N ILE A 571 -24.19 -34.42 -0.03
CA ILE A 571 -23.19 -33.38 0.18
C ILE A 571 -22.96 -33.14 1.68
N CYS A 572 -24.03 -33.05 2.47
CA CYS A 572 -23.93 -32.89 3.91
C CYS A 572 -23.25 -34.10 4.59
N ALA A 573 -23.57 -35.33 4.17
CA ALA A 573 -22.89 -36.54 4.63
C ALA A 573 -21.41 -36.58 4.20
N GLY A 574 -21.08 -36.10 3.00
CA GLY A 574 -19.71 -35.96 2.51
C GLY A 574 -18.89 -34.92 3.29
N ILE A 575 -19.49 -33.77 3.63
CA ILE A 575 -18.86 -32.75 4.50
C ILE A 575 -18.61 -33.34 5.90
N ALA A 576 -19.60 -34.04 6.47
CA ALA A 576 -19.46 -34.71 7.76
C ALA A 576 -18.37 -35.80 7.73
N PHE A 577 -18.26 -36.58 6.65
CA PHE A 577 -17.20 -37.58 6.45
C PHE A 577 -15.81 -36.94 6.36
N VAL A 578 -15.63 -35.85 5.61
CA VAL A 578 -14.32 -35.18 5.52
C VAL A 578 -13.91 -34.58 6.88
N LEU A 579 -14.84 -33.98 7.62
CA LEU A 579 -14.55 -33.47 8.95
C LEU A 579 -14.25 -34.59 9.97
N ARG A 580 -15.12 -35.61 10.06
CA ARG A 580 -15.03 -36.68 11.07
C ARG A 580 -13.96 -37.71 10.77
N ASP A 581 -13.96 -38.24 9.55
CA ASP A 581 -13.21 -39.46 9.22
C ASP A 581 -11.85 -39.11 8.60
N VAL A 582 -11.79 -38.10 7.72
CA VAL A 582 -10.53 -37.65 7.11
C VAL A 582 -9.74 -36.72 8.02
N LEU A 583 -10.40 -35.80 8.74
CA LEU A 583 -9.74 -34.82 9.62
C LEU A 583 -9.84 -35.13 11.13
N ARG A 584 -10.43 -36.28 11.51
CA ARG A 584 -10.55 -36.76 12.90
C ARG A 584 -11.23 -35.76 13.86
N CYS A 585 -12.06 -34.84 13.35
CA CYS A 585 -12.89 -33.94 14.16
C CYS A 585 -14.01 -34.73 14.85
N SER A 586 -14.27 -34.45 16.12
CA SER A 586 -15.46 -34.97 16.80
C SER A 586 -16.68 -34.14 16.39
N CYS A 587 -17.48 -34.66 15.48
CA CYS A 587 -18.65 -33.98 14.91
C CYS A 587 -19.95 -34.65 15.40
N THR A 588 -20.82 -33.88 16.05
CA THR A 588 -22.17 -34.31 16.45
C THR A 588 -23.22 -33.46 15.72
N PRO A 589 -24.38 -34.02 15.29
CA PRO A 589 -25.46 -33.21 14.72
C PRO A 589 -25.86 -32.06 15.66
N GLY A 590 -26.15 -30.90 15.09
CA GLY A 590 -26.70 -29.77 15.83
C GLY A 590 -28.13 -30.03 16.26
N LYS A 591 -28.62 -29.24 17.23
CA LYS A 591 -30.06 -29.21 17.54
C LYS A 591 -30.77 -28.34 16.50
N PRO A 592 -31.96 -28.71 16.00
CA PRO A 592 -32.77 -27.80 15.21
C PRO A 592 -33.12 -26.56 16.04
N PRO A 593 -33.32 -25.39 15.41
CA PRO A 593 -33.73 -24.18 16.11
C PRO A 593 -35.06 -24.38 16.83
N LYS A 594 -35.20 -23.81 18.03
CA LYS A 594 -36.48 -23.82 18.75
C LYS A 594 -37.47 -22.89 18.04
N GLN A 595 -38.55 -23.45 17.51
CA GLN A 595 -39.71 -22.66 17.07
C GLN A 595 -40.23 -21.78 18.22
N LEU A 596 -40.54 -20.52 17.91
CA LEU A 596 -41.18 -19.59 18.84
C LEU A 596 -42.70 -19.69 18.63
N GLY A 597 -43.39 -20.34 19.57
CA GLY A 597 -44.77 -20.79 19.36
C GLY A 597 -45.81 -19.67 19.19
N ALA A 598 -46.69 -19.84 18.21
CA ALA A 598 -47.87 -19.01 17.96
C ALA A 598 -48.98 -19.20 19.04
N PRO A 599 -50.00 -18.33 19.12
CA PRO A 599 -50.77 -18.13 20.35
C PRO A 599 -51.88 -19.16 20.61
N ARG A 600 -52.32 -19.23 21.87
CA ARG A 600 -53.60 -19.83 22.28
C ARG A 600 -54.41 -18.84 23.11
N ALA A 601 -55.73 -18.84 22.92
CA ALA A 601 -56.68 -18.04 23.69
C ALA A 601 -57.69 -18.94 24.43
N GLY A 602 -58.06 -18.52 25.65
CA GLY A 602 -59.22 -19.01 26.40
C GLY A 602 -59.01 -20.24 27.29
N GLN A 603 -59.05 -20.08 28.62
CA GLN A 603 -60.26 -20.26 29.45
C GLN A 603 -59.96 -20.09 30.96
N SER A 604 -60.90 -19.43 31.66
CA SER A 604 -61.19 -19.32 33.11
C SER A 604 -60.26 -19.91 34.21
N LEU A 605 -59.85 -19.03 35.15
CA LEU A 605 -60.14 -19.02 36.61
C LEU A 605 -60.45 -20.35 37.36
N PRO A 606 -59.96 -20.58 38.60
CA PRO A 606 -60.33 -19.70 39.75
C PRO A 606 -59.35 -19.48 40.94
N GLN A 607 -59.56 -18.33 41.61
CA GLN A 607 -59.53 -18.01 43.05
C GLN A 607 -58.28 -18.20 43.97
N ASP A 608 -58.02 -17.11 44.72
CA ASP A 608 -57.34 -16.87 46.02
C ASP A 608 -57.67 -17.90 47.15
N PRO A 609 -57.01 -17.95 48.36
CA PRO A 609 -56.60 -16.75 49.16
C PRO A 609 -55.51 -16.83 50.28
N VAL A 610 -55.28 -15.66 50.96
CA VAL A 610 -54.57 -15.41 52.25
C VAL A 610 -53.03 -15.67 52.24
N GLY A 611 -52.13 -14.92 52.90
CA GLY A 611 -52.09 -13.70 53.76
C GLY A 611 -50.66 -13.65 54.38
N GLY A 612 -50.03 -12.58 54.86
CA GLY A 612 -50.44 -11.28 55.42
C GLY A 612 -49.81 -11.08 56.81
N LYS A 613 -48.73 -10.28 56.97
CA LYS A 613 -48.22 -9.72 58.26
C LYS A 613 -47.00 -8.76 58.14
N GLU A 614 -46.99 -7.73 59.00
CA GLU A 614 -45.90 -6.81 59.42
C GLU A 614 -45.96 -6.68 60.98
N PRO A 615 -45.13 -5.87 61.70
CA PRO A 615 -43.75 -5.38 61.49
C PRO A 615 -42.83 -6.17 62.46
N PRO A 616 -42.10 -5.67 63.52
CA PRO A 616 -41.59 -4.32 63.94
C PRO A 616 -40.44 -3.80 63.03
N GLY A 617 -39.57 -2.80 63.36
CA GLY A 617 -39.28 -2.02 64.59
C GLY A 617 -37.96 -2.45 65.29
N ASP A 618 -37.10 -1.57 65.84
CA ASP A 618 -37.19 -0.11 66.04
C ASP A 618 -35.81 0.53 66.39
N THR A 619 -35.68 1.88 66.30
CA THR A 619 -34.61 2.78 66.86
C THR A 619 -33.13 2.67 66.38
N ALA A 620 -32.28 3.72 66.38
CA ALA A 620 -32.49 5.20 66.34
C ALA A 620 -31.16 5.99 66.09
N GLY A 621 -31.28 7.19 65.47
CA GLY A 621 -30.44 8.39 65.78
C GLY A 621 -29.16 8.67 64.95
N VAL A 622 -28.68 9.92 64.78
CA VAL A 622 -29.20 11.30 65.04
C VAL A 622 -28.44 12.29 64.12
N GLU A 623 -29.17 13.18 63.41
CA GLU A 623 -28.95 14.60 62.99
C GLU A 623 -27.54 15.14 62.54
N GLU A 624 -27.34 16.28 61.85
CA GLU A 624 -28.16 17.46 61.49
C GLU A 624 -28.05 17.87 59.99
N GLU A 625 -29.00 18.71 59.51
CA GLU A 625 -28.91 19.56 58.29
C GLU A 625 -28.67 21.04 58.71
N PRO A 626 -28.55 22.06 57.83
CA PRO A 626 -29.80 22.78 57.45
C PRO A 626 -29.85 23.62 56.12
N LEU A 627 -31.08 23.78 55.60
CA LEU A 627 -31.71 25.00 55.00
C LEU A 627 -31.70 25.29 53.47
N GLN A 628 -32.74 26.04 53.03
CA GLN A 628 -33.25 26.28 51.65
C GLN A 628 -33.84 27.72 51.50
N PRO A 629 -34.74 28.07 50.52
CA PRO A 629 -34.81 27.79 49.07
C PRO A 629 -34.49 29.06 48.18
N PRO A 630 -35.36 30.03 47.73
CA PRO A 630 -36.85 30.14 47.58
C PRO A 630 -37.41 30.59 46.18
N THR A 631 -38.71 30.35 45.97
CA THR A 631 -39.72 31.12 45.17
C THR A 631 -39.71 31.28 43.62
N ALA A 632 -40.89 31.00 43.05
CA ALA A 632 -41.35 31.08 41.66
C ALA A 632 -41.88 32.46 41.18
N SER A 633 -42.27 32.58 39.89
CA SER A 633 -43.40 33.41 39.41
C SER A 633 -43.86 33.15 37.96
N LYS A 634 -44.95 33.81 37.51
CA LYS A 634 -45.77 33.49 36.32
C LYS A 634 -45.68 34.50 35.15
N ARG A 635 -46.24 34.07 33.99
CA ARG A 635 -46.56 34.78 32.74
C ARG A 635 -47.44 36.04 32.92
N PRO A 636 -47.45 36.98 31.94
CA PRO A 636 -48.71 37.25 31.23
C PRO A 636 -48.58 37.43 29.69
N GLN A 637 -49.72 37.62 29.01
CA GLN A 637 -49.89 38.05 27.60
C GLN A 637 -50.58 39.43 27.56
N PRO A 638 -50.76 40.03 26.36
CA PRO A 638 -52.15 40.24 25.91
C PRO A 638 -52.42 39.87 24.44
N ASP A 639 -53.72 39.91 24.11
CA ASP A 639 -54.51 39.96 22.84
C ASP A 639 -53.77 40.19 21.49
N GLY A 640 -54.24 39.70 20.33
CA GLY A 640 -55.47 38.97 19.93
C GLY A 640 -55.44 38.72 18.39
N THR A 641 -56.48 38.36 17.62
CA THR A 641 -57.91 38.01 17.83
C THR A 641 -58.39 37.09 16.68
N ASP A 642 -59.58 36.47 16.82
CA ASP A 642 -60.50 35.87 15.81
C ASP A 642 -60.02 34.91 14.69
N GLY A 643 -60.70 33.76 14.57
CA GLY A 643 -60.57 32.82 13.44
C GLY A 643 -61.00 31.37 13.76
N ALA A 644 -62.25 31.00 13.49
CA ALA A 644 -62.77 29.63 13.65
C ALA A 644 -62.43 28.75 12.41
N ALA A 645 -62.53 27.41 12.40
CA ALA A 645 -63.16 26.48 13.34
C ALA A 645 -62.52 25.05 13.31
N THR A 646 -62.96 24.20 14.23
CA THR A 646 -62.86 22.72 14.20
C THR A 646 -64.26 22.16 14.62
N PRO A 647 -64.60 20.84 14.68
CA PRO A 647 -63.74 19.64 14.70
C PRO A 647 -64.31 18.34 14.07
N ARG A 648 -63.67 17.21 14.44
CA ARG A 648 -64.23 15.84 14.67
C ARG A 648 -64.23 14.83 13.52
N ALA A 649 -64.35 13.56 13.91
CA ALA A 649 -64.09 12.37 13.09
C ALA A 649 -65.09 11.22 13.34
N LYS A 650 -65.30 10.36 12.33
CA LYS A 650 -65.58 8.91 12.42
C LYS A 650 -65.60 8.26 11.01
N ARG A 651 -65.44 6.92 10.96
CA ARG A 651 -65.48 6.00 9.78
C ARG A 651 -66.94 5.78 9.27
N PRO A 652 -67.27 5.04 8.16
CA PRO A 652 -66.47 4.05 7.39
C PRO A 652 -66.68 3.90 5.83
N ARG A 653 -65.89 2.98 5.22
CA ARG A 653 -66.14 2.14 3.99
C ARG A 653 -66.42 2.77 2.61
N VAL A 654 -65.68 2.29 1.59
CA VAL A 654 -66.13 1.57 0.35
C VAL A 654 -64.87 0.94 -0.31
N ASN A 655 -65.02 0.04 -1.31
CA ASN A 655 -64.01 -0.96 -1.70
C ASN A 655 -63.25 -0.68 -3.02
N GLY A 656 -61.97 -1.11 -3.07
CA GLY A 656 -61.28 -1.68 -4.25
C GLY A 656 -60.78 -0.72 -5.36
N PRO A 657 -59.98 -1.23 -6.32
CA PRO A 657 -59.52 -2.61 -6.49
C PRO A 657 -58.01 -2.84 -6.21
N GLU A 658 -57.67 -4.14 -6.15
CA GLU A 658 -56.36 -4.78 -6.37
C GLU A 658 -55.07 -3.93 -6.45
N GLN A 659 -54.18 -4.14 -5.47
CA GLN A 659 -52.73 -4.23 -5.70
C GLN A 659 -52.27 -5.60 -5.21
N GLU A 660 -51.38 -6.24 -5.97
CA GLU A 660 -50.79 -7.54 -5.63
C GLU A 660 -49.68 -7.32 -4.59
N GLU A 661 -49.98 -7.64 -3.32
CA GLU A 661 -48.96 -7.85 -2.31
C GLU A 661 -48.41 -9.28 -2.50
N GLU A 662 -47.21 -9.42 -3.09
CA GLU A 662 -46.49 -10.69 -3.08
C GLU A 662 -46.16 -11.04 -1.62
N GLU A 663 -46.83 -12.05 -1.07
CA GLU A 663 -46.51 -12.61 0.25
C GLU A 663 -45.15 -13.33 0.15
N ASP A 664 -44.15 -12.88 0.92
CA ASP A 664 -42.87 -13.57 1.09
C ASP A 664 -43.12 -14.94 1.77
N GLU A 665 -43.40 -15.98 0.98
CA GLU A 665 -43.42 -17.37 1.45
C GLU A 665 -42.00 -17.77 1.90
N GLU A 666 -41.76 -17.81 3.22
CA GLU A 666 -40.52 -18.34 3.80
C GLU A 666 -40.43 -19.86 3.57
N GLU A 667 -39.98 -20.28 2.39
CA GLU A 667 -39.57 -21.67 2.11
C GLU A 667 -38.57 -22.14 3.18
N GLU A 668 -38.78 -23.33 3.75
CA GLU A 668 -37.89 -23.89 4.77
C GLU A 668 -36.50 -24.24 4.17
N GLU A 669 -35.58 -23.27 4.14
CA GLU A 669 -34.19 -23.48 3.74
C GLU A 669 -33.58 -24.63 4.55
N VAL A 670 -33.28 -25.76 3.89
CA VAL A 670 -32.82 -26.99 4.55
C VAL A 670 -31.41 -26.78 5.12
N VAL A 671 -31.33 -26.41 6.40
CA VAL A 671 -30.07 -26.22 7.13
C VAL A 671 -29.62 -27.54 7.79
N ALA A 672 -28.48 -28.07 7.36
CA ALA A 672 -27.78 -29.12 8.08
C ALA A 672 -26.73 -28.49 9.01
N SER A 673 -26.77 -28.81 10.31
CA SER A 673 -25.83 -28.29 11.31
C SER A 673 -25.07 -29.37 12.07
N TRP A 674 -23.84 -29.05 12.46
CA TRP A 674 -22.95 -29.90 13.26
C TRP A 674 -22.20 -29.08 14.31
N SER A 675 -22.13 -29.58 15.54
CA SER A 675 -21.14 -29.13 16.52
C SER A 675 -19.86 -29.94 16.36
N CYS A 676 -18.76 -29.26 16.05
CA CYS A 676 -17.48 -29.85 15.67
C CYS A 676 -16.38 -29.46 16.68
N THR A 677 -15.58 -30.45 17.07
CA THR A 677 -14.44 -30.27 17.99
C THR A 677 -13.17 -30.87 17.40
N VAL A 678 -12.08 -30.09 17.39
CA VAL A 678 -10.75 -30.49 16.90
C VAL A 678 -9.80 -30.61 18.09
N TRP A 679 -9.01 -31.69 18.11
CA TRP A 679 -8.14 -32.04 19.25
C TRP A 679 -6.64 -31.91 18.94
N HIS A 680 -6.26 -31.94 17.66
CA HIS A 680 -4.87 -32.04 17.17
C HIS A 680 -4.66 -31.07 16.00
N HIS A 681 -3.42 -30.66 15.69
CA HIS A 681 -3.11 -29.70 14.62
C HIS A 681 -3.14 -30.33 13.20
N VAL A 682 -4.21 -31.08 12.89
CA VAL A 682 -4.41 -31.88 11.65
C VAL A 682 -4.25 -31.12 10.33
N TRP A 683 -4.29 -29.79 10.34
CA TRP A 683 -4.05 -28.93 9.17
C TRP A 683 -2.57 -28.61 8.91
N THR A 684 -1.72 -28.77 9.93
CA THR A 684 -0.28 -28.49 9.87
C THR A 684 0.50 -29.76 9.50
N GLY A 685 1.77 -29.61 9.09
CA GLY A 685 2.70 -30.74 8.87
C GLY A 685 2.40 -31.67 7.67
N ARG A 686 1.15 -31.77 7.19
CA ARG A 686 0.63 -32.78 6.24
C ARG A 686 1.57 -33.11 5.08
N ARG A 687 2.16 -32.10 4.42
CA ARG A 687 3.06 -32.29 3.27
C ARG A 687 4.32 -33.10 3.59
N ARG A 688 4.83 -33.04 4.83
CA ARG A 688 6.00 -33.82 5.29
C ARG A 688 5.59 -35.28 5.53
N LEU A 689 4.50 -35.49 6.28
CA LEU A 689 4.01 -36.82 6.63
C LEU A 689 3.48 -37.58 5.41
N ARG A 690 2.77 -36.93 4.48
CA ARG A 690 2.35 -37.55 3.21
C ARG A 690 3.55 -38.10 2.41
N ARG A 691 4.66 -37.35 2.37
CA ARG A 691 5.90 -37.84 1.73
C ARG A 691 6.49 -39.04 2.47
N GLN A 692 6.58 -38.99 3.79
CA GLN A 692 7.12 -40.09 4.59
C GLN A 692 6.29 -41.38 4.45
N LEU A 693 4.96 -41.27 4.44
CA LEU A 693 4.06 -42.41 4.21
C LEU A 693 4.19 -42.98 2.79
N LEU A 694 4.35 -42.13 1.77
CA LEU A 694 4.59 -42.58 0.39
C LEU A 694 5.97 -43.24 0.20
N HIS A 695 7.00 -42.80 0.93
CA HIS A 695 8.35 -43.41 0.87
C HIS A 695 8.46 -44.71 1.68
N GLY A 696 7.41 -45.13 2.39
CA GLY A 696 7.35 -46.38 3.15
C GLY A 696 6.64 -47.54 2.41
N ALA A 697 6.14 -47.31 1.20
CA ALA A 697 5.52 -48.35 0.38
C ALA A 697 6.57 -49.12 -0.45
N SER A 698 6.35 -50.42 -0.64
CA SER A 698 7.23 -51.27 -1.47
C SER A 698 7.04 -50.94 -2.96
N PRO A 699 8.10 -50.95 -3.80
CA PRO A 699 8.06 -50.35 -5.15
C PRO A 699 7.48 -51.26 -6.24
N GLU A 700 6.38 -51.99 -5.96
CA GLU A 700 5.75 -52.94 -6.89
C GLU A 700 4.23 -52.71 -7.05
N GLU A 701 3.81 -51.49 -7.38
CA GLU A 701 2.50 -51.22 -8.02
C GLU A 701 2.55 -49.90 -8.84
N PRO A 702 1.76 -49.73 -9.93
CA PRO A 702 1.89 -48.58 -10.85
C PRO A 702 1.43 -47.21 -10.30
N GLU A 703 2.01 -46.12 -10.79
CA GLU A 703 1.75 -44.74 -10.31
C GLU A 703 0.41 -44.11 -10.78
N GLU A 704 -0.74 -44.66 -10.35
CA GLU A 704 -2.07 -44.00 -10.49
C GLU A 704 -2.79 -43.82 -9.14
N GLY A 705 -2.09 -43.37 -8.08
CA GLY A 705 -2.65 -43.35 -6.70
C GLY A 705 -2.32 -42.17 -5.77
N GLY A 706 -1.56 -41.15 -6.21
CA GLY A 706 -0.87 -40.19 -5.32
C GLY A 706 -1.70 -39.23 -4.44
N ASP A 707 -3.03 -39.20 -4.55
CA ASP A 707 -3.91 -38.28 -3.78
C ASP A 707 -5.25 -38.94 -3.38
N SER A 708 -5.22 -40.19 -2.90
CA SER A 708 -6.39 -40.88 -2.31
C SER A 708 -6.84 -40.25 -0.98
N LEU A 709 -8.15 -40.31 -0.67
CA LEU A 709 -8.69 -39.89 0.64
C LEU A 709 -8.19 -40.78 1.79
N GLU A 710 -7.86 -42.04 1.52
CA GLU A 710 -7.28 -42.96 2.51
C GLU A 710 -5.85 -42.56 2.89
N LEU A 711 -5.09 -41.99 1.95
CA LEU A 711 -3.78 -41.41 2.23
C LEU A 711 -3.94 -40.19 3.15
N GLU A 712 -4.98 -39.38 2.96
CA GLU A 712 -5.25 -38.25 3.86
C GLU A 712 -5.77 -38.67 5.24
N GLN A 713 -6.47 -39.79 5.37
CA GLN A 713 -6.77 -40.42 6.66
C GLN A 713 -5.47 -40.85 7.37
N LYS A 714 -4.61 -41.62 6.70
CA LYS A 714 -3.30 -42.05 7.22
C LYS A 714 -2.39 -40.87 7.59
N VAL A 715 -2.41 -39.77 6.83
CA VAL A 715 -1.71 -38.52 7.18
C VAL A 715 -2.27 -37.88 8.45
N SER A 716 -3.59 -37.84 8.62
CA SER A 716 -4.21 -37.31 9.85
C SER A 716 -3.90 -38.20 11.07
N GLU A 717 -3.91 -39.52 10.90
CA GLU A 717 -3.54 -40.48 11.95
C GLU A 717 -2.08 -40.34 12.36
N ALA A 718 -1.17 -40.19 11.41
CA ALA A 718 0.24 -39.92 11.69
C ALA A 718 0.45 -38.59 12.44
N ILE A 719 -0.37 -37.56 12.21
CA ILE A 719 -0.36 -36.32 13.02
C ILE A 719 -0.77 -36.62 14.46
N VAL A 720 -1.88 -37.32 14.67
CA VAL A 720 -2.34 -37.71 16.02
C VAL A 720 -1.28 -38.54 16.75
N GLN A 721 -0.69 -39.54 16.09
CA GLN A 721 0.38 -40.35 16.67
C GLN A 721 1.65 -39.55 17.02
N HIS A 722 1.97 -38.49 16.27
CA HIS A 722 3.08 -37.60 16.57
C HIS A 722 2.80 -36.55 17.66
N GLU A 723 1.54 -36.13 17.83
CA GLU A 723 1.13 -35.18 18.88
C GLU A 723 0.81 -35.88 20.21
N GLY A 724 0.42 -37.16 20.17
CA GLY A 724 0.13 -38.00 21.34
C GLY A 724 -1.14 -38.83 21.11
N ALA A 725 -1.10 -40.13 21.43
CA ALA A 725 -2.25 -41.02 21.23
C ALA A 725 -3.42 -40.75 22.22
N ASP A 726 -3.12 -40.18 23.38
CA ASP A 726 -4.14 -39.76 24.35
C ASP A 726 -4.80 -38.45 23.91
N ARG A 727 -6.15 -38.43 23.88
CA ARG A 727 -6.91 -37.21 23.63
C ARG A 727 -6.54 -36.14 24.67
N PRO A 728 -6.07 -34.94 24.26
CA PRO A 728 -5.71 -33.89 25.22
C PRO A 728 -6.92 -33.45 26.06
N PRO A 729 -6.71 -33.04 27.33
CA PRO A 729 -7.78 -32.77 28.29
C PRO A 729 -8.68 -31.59 27.88
N GLU A 730 -8.15 -30.64 27.12
CA GLU A 730 -8.91 -29.55 26.51
C GLU A 730 -8.85 -29.64 24.97
N PRO A 731 -9.96 -29.39 24.27
CA PRO A 731 -9.96 -29.37 22.81
C PRO A 731 -9.39 -28.07 22.24
N LEU A 732 -8.56 -28.23 21.22
CA LEU A 732 -7.81 -27.18 20.52
C LEU A 732 -8.73 -26.15 19.83
N LEU A 733 -9.82 -26.61 19.20
CA LEU A 733 -10.87 -25.78 18.61
C LEU A 733 -12.25 -26.40 18.82
N ARG A 734 -13.27 -25.56 19.05
CA ARG A 734 -14.70 -25.92 18.91
C ARG A 734 -15.39 -24.92 17.99
N PHE A 735 -16.27 -25.41 17.13
CA PHE A 735 -17.07 -24.57 16.23
C PHE A 735 -18.37 -25.27 15.84
N GLU A 736 -19.40 -24.49 15.55
CA GLU A 736 -20.58 -24.96 14.84
C GLU A 736 -20.37 -24.80 13.33
N ALA A 737 -20.80 -25.77 12.55
CA ALA A 737 -20.79 -25.76 11.10
C ALA A 737 -22.23 -25.88 10.60
N SER A 738 -22.69 -24.95 9.77
CA SER A 738 -24.03 -24.96 9.19
C SER A 738 -23.96 -24.87 7.67
N ALA A 739 -24.39 -25.92 6.98
CA ALA A 739 -24.55 -25.96 5.54
C ALA A 739 -25.97 -25.58 5.15
N ARG A 740 -26.09 -24.73 4.11
CA ARG A 740 -27.35 -24.43 3.40
C ARG A 740 -27.09 -24.46 1.90
N LEU A 741 -28.12 -24.78 1.11
CA LEU A 741 -28.07 -24.60 -0.34
C LEU A 741 -28.23 -23.09 -0.67
N ALA A 742 -27.66 -22.64 -1.78
CA ALA A 742 -27.84 -21.28 -2.27
C ALA A 742 -27.76 -21.24 -3.80
N GLY A 743 -28.85 -20.81 -4.44
CA GLY A 743 -28.97 -20.67 -5.89
C GLY A 743 -30.24 -21.32 -6.43
N GLY A 744 -31.32 -20.54 -6.51
CA GLY A 744 -32.43 -20.79 -7.42
C GLY A 744 -32.30 -19.92 -8.68
N GLY A 745 -32.83 -20.38 -9.82
CA GLY A 745 -32.79 -19.66 -11.09
C GLY A 745 -31.43 -19.68 -11.80
N ARG A 746 -31.10 -18.63 -12.58
CA ARG A 746 -29.97 -18.58 -13.53
C ARG A 746 -28.57 -18.46 -12.90
N ARG A 747 -28.26 -19.16 -11.80
CA ARG A 747 -26.93 -19.19 -11.16
C ARG A 747 -26.53 -20.63 -10.84
N GLU A 748 -25.23 -20.92 -10.91
CA GLU A 748 -24.69 -22.22 -10.50
C GLU A 748 -25.11 -22.58 -9.07
N PRO A 749 -25.62 -23.81 -8.81
CA PRO A 749 -25.98 -24.24 -7.47
C PRO A 749 -24.73 -24.36 -6.59
N ARG A 750 -24.82 -23.82 -5.36
CA ARG A 750 -23.71 -23.81 -4.41
C ARG A 750 -24.18 -24.19 -3.02
N VAL A 751 -23.39 -25.01 -2.33
CA VAL A 751 -23.55 -25.18 -0.88
C VAL A 751 -22.69 -24.14 -0.17
N LEU A 752 -23.29 -23.43 0.79
CA LEU A 752 -22.62 -22.46 1.64
C LEU A 752 -22.47 -23.05 3.03
N LEU A 753 -21.24 -23.40 3.40
CA LEU A 753 -20.88 -23.88 4.72
C LEU A 753 -20.37 -22.71 5.57
N ARG A 754 -21.21 -22.22 6.49
CA ARG A 754 -20.81 -21.25 7.52
C ARG A 754 -20.19 -21.98 8.70
N LEU A 755 -19.14 -21.39 9.26
CA LEU A 755 -18.44 -21.87 10.44
C LEU A 755 -18.51 -20.80 11.54
N THR A 756 -18.88 -21.19 12.76
CA THR A 756 -19.11 -20.29 13.90
C THR A 756 -18.27 -20.79 15.08
N PRO A 757 -17.09 -20.19 15.35
CA PRO A 757 -16.21 -20.62 16.44
C PRO A 757 -16.80 -20.31 17.82
N SER A 758 -16.52 -21.18 18.78
CA SER A 758 -16.91 -21.01 20.19
C SER A 758 -15.78 -21.50 21.11
N PRO A 759 -15.03 -20.62 21.81
CA PRO A 759 -15.21 -19.17 21.94
C PRO A 759 -14.84 -18.38 20.68
N ALA A 760 -14.88 -17.05 20.78
CA ALA A 760 -14.59 -16.09 19.71
C ALA A 760 -13.29 -16.38 18.92
N PRO A 761 -13.21 -16.01 17.63
CA PRO A 761 -12.15 -16.48 16.72
C PRO A 761 -10.73 -16.05 17.10
N GLY A 762 -9.94 -17.01 17.61
CA GLY A 762 -8.49 -16.88 17.74
C GLY A 762 -7.72 -17.11 16.42
N PRO A 763 -6.39 -16.89 16.41
CA PRO A 763 -5.56 -17.08 15.22
C PRO A 763 -5.58 -18.53 14.70
N LEU A 764 -5.49 -19.52 15.59
CA LEU A 764 -5.54 -20.95 15.25
C LEU A 764 -6.82 -21.33 14.46
N PHE A 765 -7.94 -20.68 14.76
CA PHE A 765 -9.19 -20.91 14.02
C PHE A 765 -9.15 -20.32 12.61
N ARG A 766 -8.43 -19.21 12.38
CA ARG A 766 -8.21 -18.64 11.05
C ARG A 766 -7.32 -19.55 10.20
N ASP A 767 -6.26 -20.10 10.78
CA ASP A 767 -5.37 -21.04 10.09
C ASP A 767 -6.12 -22.32 9.68
N PHE A 768 -6.91 -22.88 10.60
CA PHE A 768 -7.77 -24.02 10.34
C PHE A 768 -8.88 -23.71 9.30
N PHE A 769 -9.48 -22.51 9.35
CA PHE A 769 -10.45 -22.07 8.35
C PHE A 769 -9.83 -21.97 6.95
N HIS A 770 -8.66 -21.33 6.81
CA HIS A 770 -7.99 -21.22 5.51
C HIS A 770 -7.53 -22.57 4.97
N PHE A 771 -7.14 -23.50 5.85
CA PHE A 771 -6.93 -24.90 5.47
C PHE A 771 -8.21 -25.55 4.95
N LEU A 772 -9.33 -25.51 5.70
CA LEU A 772 -10.61 -26.08 5.27
C LEU A 772 -11.10 -25.47 3.94
N GLN A 773 -10.94 -24.16 3.77
CA GLN A 773 -11.33 -23.43 2.57
C GLN A 773 -10.60 -23.94 1.30
N ALA A 774 -9.37 -24.45 1.46
CA ALA A 774 -8.60 -25.07 0.37
C ALA A 774 -8.79 -26.60 0.28
N PHE A 775 -8.97 -27.27 1.41
CA PHE A 775 -8.97 -28.74 1.52
C PHE A 775 -10.34 -29.37 1.29
N LEU A 776 -11.42 -28.78 1.83
CA LEU A 776 -12.75 -29.38 1.84
C LEU A 776 -13.35 -29.55 0.44
N PRO A 777 -13.33 -28.57 -0.49
CA PRO A 777 -13.94 -28.75 -1.80
C PRO A 777 -13.26 -29.85 -2.66
N PRO A 778 -11.91 -29.97 -2.73
CA PRO A 778 -11.25 -31.09 -3.40
C PRO A 778 -11.39 -32.44 -2.69
N ALA A 779 -11.54 -32.47 -1.36
CA ALA A 779 -11.80 -33.70 -0.62
C ALA A 779 -13.24 -34.21 -0.86
N LEU A 780 -14.22 -33.31 -0.84
CA LEU A 780 -15.62 -33.62 -1.13
C LEU A 780 -15.81 -34.11 -2.57
N ARG A 781 -15.18 -33.45 -3.55
CA ARG A 781 -15.16 -33.87 -4.97
C ARG A 781 -14.71 -35.33 -5.15
N ARG A 782 -13.65 -35.73 -4.43
CA ARG A 782 -13.17 -37.13 -4.42
C ARG A 782 -14.15 -38.07 -3.70
N ARG A 783 -14.76 -37.65 -2.59
CA ARG A 783 -15.71 -38.48 -1.82
C ARG A 783 -17.01 -38.76 -2.58
N LEU A 784 -17.47 -37.81 -3.40
CA LEU A 784 -18.72 -37.89 -4.17
C LEU A 784 -18.48 -38.21 -5.66
N GLY A 785 -17.25 -38.54 -6.07
CA GLY A 785 -16.93 -38.96 -7.43
C GLY A 785 -17.20 -37.90 -8.51
N TRP A 786 -17.07 -36.60 -8.21
CA TRP A 786 -17.39 -35.48 -9.11
C TRP A 786 -16.39 -35.31 -10.28
N GLY A 787 -16.30 -36.33 -11.15
CA GLY A 787 -15.60 -36.32 -12.43
C GLY A 787 -16.55 -36.13 -13.62
N PRO A 788 -16.02 -36.04 -14.85
CA PRO A 788 -16.84 -35.93 -16.06
C PRO A 788 -17.70 -37.19 -16.27
N GLY A 789 -19.03 -37.03 -16.25
CA GLY A 789 -20.00 -38.10 -16.49
C GLY A 789 -20.60 -38.77 -15.24
N ALA A 790 -20.25 -38.33 -14.02
CA ALA A 790 -20.75 -38.95 -12.79
C ALA A 790 -22.15 -38.44 -12.34
N ALA A 791 -23.10 -39.36 -12.23
CA ALA A 791 -24.39 -39.18 -11.55
C ALA A 791 -24.31 -39.62 -10.06
N PRO A 792 -25.22 -39.17 -9.18
CA PRO A 792 -25.35 -39.72 -7.82
C PRO A 792 -25.69 -41.22 -7.85
N GLN A 793 -25.29 -41.95 -6.80
CA GLN A 793 -25.61 -43.37 -6.63
C GLN A 793 -26.90 -43.50 -5.81
N SER A 794 -27.86 -44.22 -6.37
CA SER A 794 -29.21 -44.46 -5.81
C SER A 794 -29.23 -45.36 -4.58
#